data_AF-A0A940EMA4-F1
#
_entry.id   AF-A0A940EMA4-F1
#
_cell.length_a   1.000
_cell.length_b   1.000
_cell.length_c   1.000
_cell.angle_alpha   90.00
_cell.angle_beta   90.00
_cell.angle_gamma   90.00
#
_symmetry.space_group_name_H-M   'P 1'
#
loop_
_entity.id
_entity.type
_entity.pdbx_description
1 polymer ?
#
loop_
_entity_poly.entity_id
_entity_poly.type
_entity_poly.pdbx_seq_one_letter_code
_entity_poly.pdbx_strand_id
1 'polypeptide(L)'
;MPSATQVNEEWWVNDQTPDNPYGKSEDYDAFLDYVGALNRSLTPEIAAEPLRINVTELNDHPDYKAAAIGALSMWSSVTPLEFEIVDDTPFDSETDWMEVVSPELGEPSDGSAFSSNRYVSIGQRFHDTEPNKTDIGGYVFDSFVHEFGHEFGLNHPGLYNYSGPGGVQINYLNNATWIYDRQQYSVMSYFDGIDVGEDSRWSAVTPLMADIEAVTRRFFSTVDEDGQRTYQTINLNTGDNVYGFNSTEYGYELTASGMQHDIGFVIHDTGGDDTIDFSGSTAGTILDLRAGQFSSVNGHSNNVSIFAGHNADETEYYIEKGIGSRHDDILIGNDGDNVLDGRGGADRMAGNGGDDVYFVDSLDDIVREEVDGGNDTIVVVTEGLDIGDVANVENIIYAGGSAVDPGPDDDEDPAGDGGPPLASILFGEQGNDTLDGGAGGNTIFGLGGDDLIIGGRDSLASRDINNTIPVADLDDQTESDDGDDALYGGRGNDTIVGGAGDDTLDGGEGDDMLRGQAGVDVFRGGAGSDTVDFSQESPFQLLVNLETNVASGGTASGDTFYSIENLIGSDDRIDRFIGTSAANHFIGQGGGDYFNGRDGNDILDGGNDGDILYGEGGDDTIIGGAGQDYLDGGDGTDTVVYDASPAGVRIDLAQGTASGGDADGPVQIVGRGTVIRHDILAGFENAIGSFHDDYIIGNDQANELSGGRGDDTLAGGAGQDTLNGGAGRDTADYAGADDGVRVNLASGGSAGDSFVSIENVSGSGFDDRLRGDGAANMLIGQGGDDNLRGGRGDDSLIGDFADQGDPVPQPGMGSGYATLGPDAANNSIETAFDISDNFSLAEDPDIFDSTTVLHTTVNATGNGEGGYYSIDLAVGTVISIDIDGIADPDVHDSWVRLLDADGNIVAQNDDGGGDPGSTSNRDSSTVFTVEETGTYYILEGSWSPDAPGDGWSESVPEGSTYKLNVSVEFPPAPVQPGEAGQDTLRGGAGSDLLDGGLGADVLFGGTGEDSFRFSTALGDGNIDRVRDFEVGDDLIVLDADAFDGIGVRGALSFGAFHSSSSGTAQDADDRIVYDSGNGVLSYDADGSGQEDAIRFARLTPDLDLSASDFYIV
;
A
#
# COMPACT_ATOMS: atom_id res chain seq x y z
N MET A 1 -41.36 -10.60 23.15
CA MET A 1 -41.62 -9.37 23.94
C MET A 1 -40.77 -9.40 25.20
N PRO A 2 -39.86 -8.42 25.44
CA PRO A 2 -38.77 -8.54 26.41
C PRO A 2 -39.27 -8.98 27.79
N SER A 3 -39.14 -10.27 28.09
CA SER A 3 -39.19 -10.76 29.46
C SER A 3 -37.91 -10.31 30.16
N ALA A 4 -37.91 -10.20 31.49
CA ALA A 4 -36.75 -9.81 32.31
C ALA A 4 -35.53 -10.76 32.22
N THR A 5 -35.52 -11.66 31.23
CA THR A 5 -34.47 -12.62 30.89
C THR A 5 -33.98 -12.52 29.44
N GLN A 6 -34.48 -11.60 28.61
CA GLN A 6 -33.89 -11.29 27.29
C GLN A 6 -32.72 -10.31 27.48
N VAL A 7 -31.50 -10.79 27.24
CA VAL A 7 -30.29 -9.96 27.13
C VAL A 7 -30.31 -9.35 25.74
N ASN A 8 -30.41 -8.02 25.67
CA ASN A 8 -30.54 -7.27 24.42
C ASN A 8 -29.17 -7.14 23.72
N GLU A 9 -29.04 -7.68 22.50
CA GLU A 9 -28.28 -7.02 21.42
C GLU A 9 -28.86 -5.62 21.21
N GLU A 10 -28.01 -4.58 21.10
CA GLU A 10 -28.46 -3.20 20.95
C GLU A 10 -28.82 -2.84 19.48
N TRP A 11 -29.66 -3.63 18.80
CA TRP A 11 -30.06 -3.41 17.39
C TRP A 11 -30.68 -2.04 17.09
N TRP A 12 -31.18 -1.35 18.13
CA TRP A 12 -31.70 0.01 18.04
C TRP A 12 -30.60 1.08 18.07
N VAL A 13 -29.37 0.71 18.45
CA VAL A 13 -28.14 1.50 18.30
C VAL A 13 -27.54 1.12 16.95
N ASN A 14 -28.31 1.32 15.90
CA ASN A 14 -27.81 1.20 14.55
C ASN A 14 -27.01 2.47 14.23
N ASP A 15 -25.69 2.36 14.13
CA ASP A 15 -24.84 3.45 13.64
C ASP A 15 -24.33 3.08 12.24
N GLN A 16 -25.13 3.40 11.22
CA GLN A 16 -24.76 3.22 9.82
C GLN A 16 -23.80 4.33 9.33
N THR A 17 -23.18 5.08 10.25
CA THR A 17 -22.17 6.09 9.95
C THR A 17 -20.78 5.61 10.42
N PRO A 18 -19.77 5.50 9.55
CA PRO A 18 -18.38 5.50 9.98
C PRO A 18 -18.08 6.87 10.59
N ASP A 19 -17.78 6.90 11.89
CA ASP A 19 -17.36 8.07 12.67
C ASP A 19 -18.23 9.34 12.55
N ASN A 20 -19.52 9.27 12.90
CA ASN A 20 -20.28 10.51 13.14
C ASN A 20 -21.30 10.43 14.29
N PRO A 21 -20.88 10.54 15.57
CA PRO A 21 -21.80 10.77 16.65
C PRO A 21 -21.98 12.28 16.85
N TYR A 22 -22.87 12.92 16.08
CA TYR A 22 -23.39 14.26 16.38
C TYR A 22 -22.34 15.32 16.79
N GLY A 23 -21.19 15.27 16.11
CA GLY A 23 -19.98 16.04 16.41
C GLY A 23 -18.94 15.80 15.34
N LYS A 24 -19.21 16.34 14.13
CA LYS A 24 -18.39 16.23 12.90
C LYS A 24 -16.90 16.15 13.23
N SER A 25 -16.25 15.08 12.77
CA SER A 25 -14.79 14.95 12.88
C SER A 25 -14.12 16.09 12.12
N GLU A 26 -12.90 16.45 12.53
CA GLU A 26 -12.08 17.41 11.79
C GLU A 26 -11.87 16.92 10.34
N ASP A 27 -11.85 15.61 10.12
CA ASP A 27 -11.69 14.98 8.81
C ASP A 27 -12.91 15.15 7.91
N TYR A 28 -14.14 14.98 8.43
CA TYR A 28 -15.35 15.22 7.66
C TYR A 28 -15.50 16.71 7.31
N ASP A 29 -15.13 17.61 8.22
CA ASP A 29 -15.11 19.04 7.94
C ASP A 29 -14.08 19.42 6.87
N ALA A 30 -12.87 18.83 6.91
CA ALA A 30 -11.84 19.03 5.89
C ALA A 30 -12.27 18.48 4.52
N PHE A 31 -12.90 17.30 4.50
CA PHE A 31 -13.51 16.71 3.31
C PHE A 31 -14.56 17.63 2.69
N LEU A 32 -15.48 18.17 3.49
CA LEU A 32 -16.51 19.10 3.02
C LEU A 32 -15.93 20.42 2.51
N ASP A 33 -14.90 20.95 3.17
CA ASP A 33 -14.21 22.15 2.71
C ASP A 33 -13.50 21.91 1.36
N TYR A 34 -12.93 20.73 1.15
CA TYR A 34 -12.30 20.33 -0.12
C TYR A 34 -13.32 20.13 -1.24
N VAL A 35 -14.36 19.32 -1.00
CA VAL A 35 -15.46 19.09 -1.97
C VAL A 35 -16.11 20.43 -2.32
N GLY A 36 -16.37 21.29 -1.35
CA GLY A 36 -16.95 22.61 -1.55
C GLY A 36 -16.01 23.68 -2.12
N ALA A 37 -14.78 23.36 -2.55
CA ALA A 37 -13.78 24.37 -2.93
C ALA A 37 -13.73 24.74 -4.43
N LEU A 38 -14.51 24.11 -5.32
CA LEU A 38 -14.38 24.35 -6.77
C LEU A 38 -14.77 25.80 -7.12
N ASN A 39 -13.85 26.54 -7.73
CA ASN A 39 -14.11 27.95 -8.04
C ASN A 39 -14.94 28.11 -9.32
N ARG A 40 -16.23 28.38 -9.17
CA ARG A 40 -17.18 28.73 -10.25
C ARG A 40 -17.73 30.14 -10.09
N SER A 41 -18.45 30.61 -11.11
CA SER A 41 -19.07 31.94 -11.12
C SER A 41 -20.29 32.10 -10.21
N LEU A 42 -20.79 31.02 -9.60
CA LEU A 42 -21.86 31.10 -8.60
C LEU A 42 -21.34 31.76 -7.33
N THR A 43 -22.07 32.78 -6.86
CA THR A 43 -21.79 33.50 -5.60
C THR A 43 -23.00 33.42 -4.69
N PRO A 44 -22.87 33.61 -3.37
CA PRO A 44 -24.01 33.62 -2.46
C PRO A 44 -25.13 34.58 -2.89
N GLU A 45 -24.77 35.74 -3.44
CA GLU A 45 -25.77 36.71 -3.94
C GLU A 45 -26.53 36.21 -5.19
N ILE A 46 -25.89 35.40 -6.03
CA ILE A 46 -26.53 34.82 -7.23
C ILE A 46 -27.36 33.59 -6.85
N ALA A 47 -26.86 32.74 -5.95
CA ALA A 47 -27.54 31.53 -5.48
C ALA A 47 -28.83 31.82 -4.70
N ALA A 48 -28.98 33.03 -4.15
CA ALA A 48 -30.17 33.48 -3.44
C ALA A 48 -31.35 33.88 -4.36
N GLU A 49 -31.17 33.88 -5.68
CA GLU A 49 -32.20 34.20 -6.68
C GLU A 49 -32.33 33.06 -7.70
N PRO A 50 -33.47 32.91 -8.39
CA PRO A 50 -33.64 31.86 -9.39
C PRO A 50 -32.57 31.90 -10.51
N LEU A 51 -31.86 30.80 -10.70
CA LEU A 51 -30.85 30.62 -11.73
C LEU A 51 -31.52 30.33 -13.08
N ARG A 52 -31.30 31.19 -14.07
CA ARG A 52 -31.85 31.01 -15.43
C ARG A 52 -31.05 29.98 -16.21
N ILE A 53 -31.60 28.79 -16.43
CA ILE A 53 -30.92 27.66 -17.09
C ILE A 53 -31.46 27.48 -18.51
N ASN A 54 -30.60 27.65 -19.51
CA ASN A 54 -30.98 27.52 -20.91
C ASN A 54 -30.75 26.08 -21.40
N VAL A 55 -31.82 25.41 -21.82
CA VAL A 55 -31.83 24.03 -22.31
C VAL A 55 -32.28 23.95 -23.77
N THR A 56 -32.27 25.08 -24.50
CA THR A 56 -32.84 25.20 -25.85
C THR A 56 -32.15 24.27 -26.87
N GLU A 57 -30.84 24.04 -26.72
CA GLU A 57 -30.09 23.11 -27.58
C GLU A 57 -30.52 21.64 -27.39
N LEU A 58 -31.15 21.30 -26.26
CA LEU A 58 -31.70 19.96 -26.02
C LEU A 58 -33.09 19.73 -26.67
N ASN A 59 -33.64 20.72 -27.39
CA ASN A 59 -34.99 20.59 -27.96
C ASN A 59 -35.14 19.48 -29.00
N ASP A 60 -34.06 19.13 -29.70
CA ASP A 60 -34.04 18.00 -30.65
C ASP A 60 -33.79 16.64 -29.95
N HIS A 61 -33.55 16.66 -28.64
CA HIS A 61 -33.32 15.50 -27.77
C HIS A 61 -34.26 15.54 -26.53
N PRO A 62 -35.57 15.29 -26.70
CA PRO A 62 -36.56 15.49 -25.65
C PRO A 62 -36.33 14.67 -24.37
N ASP A 63 -35.76 13.47 -24.48
CA ASP A 63 -35.49 12.60 -23.34
C ASP A 63 -34.29 13.14 -22.50
N TYR A 64 -33.28 13.72 -23.16
CA TYR A 64 -32.18 14.44 -22.50
C TYR A 64 -32.66 15.70 -21.81
N LYS A 65 -33.51 16.46 -22.49
CA LYS A 65 -34.11 17.66 -21.90
C LYS A 65 -34.91 17.30 -20.65
N ALA A 66 -35.66 16.19 -20.67
CA ALA A 66 -36.39 15.71 -19.52
C ALA A 66 -35.45 15.29 -18.37
N ALA A 67 -34.37 14.56 -18.66
CA ALA A 67 -33.37 14.18 -17.66
C ALA A 67 -32.66 15.40 -17.04
N ALA A 68 -32.23 16.38 -17.84
CA ALA A 68 -31.60 17.61 -17.35
C ALA A 68 -32.53 18.42 -16.45
N ILE A 69 -33.80 18.60 -16.84
CA ILE A 69 -34.80 19.30 -16.01
C ILE A 69 -35.09 18.50 -14.74
N GLY A 70 -35.16 17.17 -14.84
CA GLY A 70 -35.35 16.28 -13.70
C GLY A 70 -34.21 16.41 -12.68
N ALA A 71 -32.95 16.31 -13.11
CA ALA A 71 -31.78 16.48 -12.26
C ALA A 71 -31.71 17.87 -11.58
N LEU A 72 -32.06 18.96 -12.28
CA LEU A 72 -32.20 20.29 -11.66
C LEU A 72 -33.31 20.30 -10.60
N SER A 73 -34.43 19.63 -10.87
CA SER A 73 -35.52 19.47 -9.90
C SER A 73 -35.02 18.75 -8.64
N MET A 74 -34.19 17.72 -8.78
CA MET A 74 -33.60 17.00 -7.65
C MET A 74 -32.67 17.88 -6.82
N TRP A 75 -31.81 18.69 -7.45
CA TRP A 75 -31.01 19.71 -6.75
C TRP A 75 -31.87 20.69 -5.94
N SER A 76 -32.98 21.18 -6.51
CA SER A 76 -33.90 22.08 -5.80
C SER A 76 -34.76 21.40 -4.74
N SER A 77 -34.87 20.06 -4.76
CA SER A 77 -35.63 19.31 -3.75
C SER A 77 -34.87 19.15 -2.44
N VAL A 78 -33.53 19.23 -2.49
CA VAL A 78 -32.66 19.04 -1.32
C VAL A 78 -31.77 20.23 -0.98
N THR A 79 -31.75 21.28 -1.83
CA THR A 79 -31.03 22.53 -1.56
C THR A 79 -31.91 23.75 -1.81
N PRO A 80 -31.60 24.92 -1.23
CA PRO A 80 -32.36 26.16 -1.49
C PRO A 80 -32.17 26.77 -2.89
N LEU A 81 -31.48 26.09 -3.82
CA LEU A 81 -31.29 26.58 -5.19
C LEU A 81 -32.62 26.53 -5.96
N GLU A 82 -32.99 27.64 -6.61
CA GLU A 82 -34.16 27.72 -7.48
C GLU A 82 -33.75 27.88 -8.95
N PHE A 83 -34.52 27.29 -9.88
CA PHE A 83 -34.19 27.28 -11.32
C PHE A 83 -35.32 27.85 -12.19
N GLU A 84 -35.00 28.76 -13.11
CA GLU A 84 -35.88 29.22 -14.19
C GLU A 84 -35.44 28.59 -15.52
N ILE A 85 -36.23 27.64 -16.05
CA ILE A 85 -35.89 26.94 -17.29
C ILE A 85 -36.25 27.78 -18.52
N VAL A 86 -35.28 27.96 -19.42
CA VAL A 86 -35.43 28.64 -20.72
C VAL A 86 -35.25 27.61 -21.84
N ASP A 87 -36.31 27.32 -22.60
CA ASP A 87 -36.30 26.30 -23.66
C ASP A 87 -36.80 26.81 -25.03
N ASP A 88 -37.12 28.09 -25.15
CA ASP A 88 -37.74 28.68 -26.35
C ASP A 88 -36.89 29.76 -27.05
N THR A 89 -35.72 30.10 -26.48
CA THR A 89 -34.81 31.11 -27.03
C THR A 89 -33.34 30.71 -26.88
N PRO A 90 -32.48 31.00 -27.87
CA PRO A 90 -31.03 30.69 -27.79
C PRO A 90 -30.37 31.32 -26.56
N PHE A 91 -29.29 30.70 -26.08
CA PHE A 91 -28.54 31.15 -24.92
C PHE A 91 -28.07 32.61 -25.06
N ASP A 92 -28.32 33.40 -24.00
CA ASP A 92 -27.80 34.76 -23.85
C ASP A 92 -27.00 34.87 -22.55
N SER A 93 -25.67 34.95 -22.67
CA SER A 93 -24.74 35.04 -21.53
C SER A 93 -24.96 36.24 -20.59
N GLU A 94 -25.73 37.25 -20.99
CA GLU A 94 -26.07 38.41 -20.14
C GLU A 94 -27.32 38.17 -19.28
N THR A 95 -28.21 37.26 -19.68
CA THR A 95 -29.48 36.99 -18.97
C THR A 95 -29.64 35.57 -18.47
N ASP A 96 -29.04 34.60 -19.15
CA ASP A 96 -29.10 33.19 -18.78
C ASP A 96 -27.84 32.83 -18.01
N TRP A 97 -28.00 32.22 -16.85
CA TRP A 97 -26.87 31.88 -16.00
C TRP A 97 -26.07 30.69 -16.52
N MET A 98 -26.71 29.66 -17.07
CA MET A 98 -26.01 28.46 -17.59
C MET A 98 -26.62 27.98 -18.90
N GLU A 99 -25.78 27.49 -19.80
CA GLU A 99 -26.18 26.77 -21.03
C GLU A 99 -26.00 25.26 -20.82
N VAL A 100 -27.03 24.48 -21.16
CA VAL A 100 -27.00 23.01 -21.11
C VAL A 100 -27.21 22.47 -22.51
N VAL A 101 -26.27 21.65 -22.97
CA VAL A 101 -26.28 21.05 -24.30
C VAL A 101 -26.00 19.55 -24.24
N SER A 102 -26.19 18.90 -25.38
CA SER A 102 -25.74 17.54 -25.64
C SER A 102 -25.13 17.54 -27.04
N PRO A 103 -23.94 16.95 -27.25
CA PRO A 103 -23.44 16.65 -28.59
C PRO A 103 -24.47 15.84 -29.40
N GLU A 104 -24.44 15.93 -30.73
CA GLU A 104 -25.40 15.24 -31.61
C GLU A 104 -25.36 13.72 -31.38
N LEU A 105 -26.38 13.19 -30.69
CA LEU A 105 -26.47 11.77 -30.32
C LEU A 105 -26.26 10.86 -31.56
N GLY A 106 -25.20 10.05 -31.53
CA GLY A 106 -24.85 9.12 -32.60
C GLY A 106 -23.86 9.66 -33.66
N GLU A 107 -23.28 10.84 -33.46
CA GLU A 107 -22.13 11.30 -34.25
C GLU A 107 -20.80 10.81 -33.65
N PRO A 108 -19.72 10.60 -34.44
CA PRO A 108 -18.44 10.07 -33.98
C PRO A 108 -17.70 10.90 -32.91
N SER A 109 -18.20 12.08 -32.57
CA SER A 109 -17.62 13.06 -31.66
C SER A 109 -18.58 13.45 -30.54
N ASP A 110 -19.47 12.53 -30.13
CA ASP A 110 -20.51 12.79 -29.15
C ASP A 110 -20.04 12.93 -27.69
N GLY A 111 -18.72 12.86 -27.45
CA GLY A 111 -18.04 13.37 -26.25
C GLY A 111 -18.30 12.61 -24.94
N SER A 112 -17.49 12.90 -23.92
CA SER A 112 -17.77 12.59 -22.51
C SER A 112 -18.65 13.68 -21.86
N ALA A 113 -19.15 13.44 -20.65
CA ALA A 113 -19.73 14.49 -19.83
C ALA A 113 -18.64 15.49 -19.38
N PHE A 114 -18.95 16.78 -19.40
CA PHE A 114 -18.11 17.81 -18.78
C PHE A 114 -18.88 19.11 -18.49
N SER A 115 -18.35 19.88 -17.54
CA SER A 115 -18.85 21.19 -17.14
C SER A 115 -17.74 22.25 -17.13
N SER A 116 -18.05 23.46 -17.61
CA SER A 116 -17.06 24.54 -17.80
C SER A 116 -17.63 25.93 -17.52
N ASN A 117 -18.00 26.19 -16.26
CA ASN A 117 -18.33 27.50 -15.69
C ASN A 117 -19.39 28.24 -16.51
N ARG A 118 -20.65 27.93 -16.20
CA ARG A 118 -21.89 28.34 -16.90
C ARG A 118 -22.20 27.50 -18.14
N TYR A 119 -21.62 26.31 -18.25
CA TYR A 119 -21.82 25.43 -19.38
C TYR A 119 -21.76 23.97 -18.95
N VAL A 120 -22.77 23.18 -19.33
CA VAL A 120 -22.81 21.73 -19.11
C VAL A 120 -23.08 21.03 -20.43
N SER A 121 -22.28 20.02 -20.74
CA SER A 121 -22.44 19.17 -21.92
C SER A 121 -22.39 17.70 -21.51
N ILE A 122 -23.46 16.95 -21.78
CA ILE A 122 -23.50 15.51 -21.52
C ILE A 122 -23.54 14.73 -22.84
N GLY A 123 -22.50 13.93 -23.08
CA GLY A 123 -22.37 13.02 -24.22
C GLY A 123 -22.70 11.55 -23.91
N GLN A 124 -22.81 10.66 -24.92
CA GLN A 124 -23.20 9.24 -24.75
C GLN A 124 -22.12 8.18 -24.98
N ARG A 125 -20.90 8.57 -25.38
CA ARG A 125 -19.87 7.69 -25.97
C ARG A 125 -19.64 6.31 -25.30
N PHE A 126 -19.95 6.14 -24.02
CA PHE A 126 -19.65 4.95 -23.21
C PHE A 126 -20.82 3.99 -23.01
N HIS A 127 -22.06 4.48 -23.01
CA HIS A 127 -23.23 3.68 -22.62
C HIS A 127 -24.26 3.54 -23.74
N ASP A 128 -23.90 3.81 -25.01
CA ASP A 128 -24.73 3.70 -26.22
C ASP A 128 -25.65 2.46 -26.31
N THR A 129 -25.26 1.36 -25.68
CA THR A 129 -25.99 0.10 -25.68
C THR A 129 -26.93 -0.13 -24.50
N GLU A 130 -26.88 0.71 -23.47
CA GLU A 130 -27.71 0.53 -22.28
C GLU A 130 -29.14 1.05 -22.50
N PRO A 131 -30.17 0.28 -22.11
CA PRO A 131 -31.54 0.77 -22.12
C PRO A 131 -31.74 1.85 -21.03
N ASN A 132 -32.72 2.74 -21.23
CA ASN A 132 -33.28 3.62 -20.17
C ASN A 132 -32.30 4.62 -19.51
N LYS A 133 -31.23 5.03 -20.20
CA LYS A 133 -30.18 5.89 -19.62
C LYS A 133 -30.64 7.26 -19.08
N THR A 134 -31.71 7.81 -19.65
CA THR A 134 -32.28 9.12 -19.27
C THR A 134 -33.38 9.01 -18.22
N ASP A 135 -33.81 7.79 -17.89
CA ASP A 135 -34.79 7.57 -16.82
C ASP A 135 -34.11 7.79 -15.46
N ILE A 136 -34.90 8.02 -14.40
CA ILE A 136 -34.39 8.15 -13.02
C ILE A 136 -33.60 6.88 -12.65
N GLY A 137 -32.40 7.07 -12.11
CA GLY A 137 -31.42 6.00 -11.83
C GLY A 137 -30.52 5.63 -13.01
N GLY A 138 -30.82 6.16 -14.21
CA GLY A 138 -30.02 5.97 -15.41
C GLY A 138 -28.77 6.86 -15.45
N TYR A 139 -27.73 6.33 -16.09
CA TYR A 139 -26.41 6.96 -16.17
C TYR A 139 -26.42 8.43 -16.64
N VAL A 140 -27.27 8.77 -17.61
CA VAL A 140 -27.35 10.15 -18.14
C VAL A 140 -28.05 11.07 -17.13
N PHE A 141 -29.05 10.56 -16.41
CA PHE A 141 -29.71 11.33 -15.36
C PHE A 141 -28.73 11.64 -14.23
N ASP A 142 -28.02 10.62 -13.75
CA ASP A 142 -27.00 10.75 -12.71
C ASP A 142 -25.84 11.69 -13.13
N SER A 143 -25.36 11.54 -14.38
CA SER A 143 -24.35 12.46 -14.95
C SER A 143 -24.81 13.92 -14.96
N PHE A 144 -26.10 14.20 -15.18
CA PHE A 144 -26.62 15.56 -15.04
C PHE A 144 -26.58 16.03 -13.58
N VAL A 145 -26.97 15.18 -12.62
CA VAL A 145 -26.88 15.51 -11.18
C VAL A 145 -25.44 15.87 -10.82
N HIS A 146 -24.48 15.05 -11.22
CA HIS A 146 -23.05 15.24 -11.01
C HIS A 146 -22.51 16.54 -11.64
N GLU A 147 -22.70 16.75 -12.94
CA GLU A 147 -22.14 17.91 -13.64
C GLU A 147 -22.76 19.24 -13.22
N PHE A 148 -24.03 19.23 -12.76
CA PHE A 148 -24.60 20.40 -12.12
C PHE A 148 -23.93 20.69 -10.76
N GLY A 149 -23.55 19.67 -10.00
CA GLY A 149 -22.75 19.82 -8.77
C GLY A 149 -21.45 20.58 -9.00
N HIS A 150 -20.73 20.25 -10.07
CA HIS A 150 -19.55 21.02 -10.49
C HIS A 150 -19.85 22.49 -10.76
N GLU A 151 -20.98 22.82 -11.39
CA GLU A 151 -21.37 24.21 -11.65
C GLU A 151 -21.85 24.94 -10.38
N PHE A 152 -22.32 24.18 -9.39
CA PHE A 152 -22.61 24.66 -8.04
C PHE A 152 -21.38 24.64 -7.12
N GLY A 153 -20.19 24.44 -7.68
CA GLY A 153 -18.92 24.65 -6.96
C GLY A 153 -18.43 23.44 -6.18
N LEU A 154 -18.85 22.23 -6.56
CA LEU A 154 -18.32 20.98 -5.99
C LEU A 154 -17.16 20.41 -6.81
N ASN A 155 -16.09 19.98 -6.15
CA ASN A 155 -15.02 19.16 -6.71
C ASN A 155 -15.41 17.67 -6.66
N HIS A 156 -14.73 16.83 -7.43
CA HIS A 156 -14.59 15.44 -7.02
C HIS A 156 -13.90 15.38 -5.64
N PRO A 157 -14.28 14.44 -4.77
CA PRO A 157 -13.62 14.21 -3.49
C PRO A 157 -12.11 13.99 -3.53
N GLY A 158 -11.56 13.43 -4.61
CA GLY A 158 -10.12 13.21 -4.79
C GLY A 158 -9.55 13.84 -6.06
N LEU A 159 -8.24 13.70 -6.25
CA LEU A 159 -7.52 14.20 -7.44
C LEU A 159 -7.58 13.19 -8.61
N TYR A 160 -8.80 12.85 -9.03
CA TYR A 160 -9.04 11.98 -10.18
C TYR A 160 -10.00 12.61 -11.20
N ASN A 161 -9.84 12.21 -12.45
CA ASN A 161 -10.71 12.58 -13.56
C ASN A 161 -10.70 11.45 -14.61
N TYR A 162 -11.82 11.24 -15.30
CA TYR A 162 -11.98 10.11 -16.21
C TYR A 162 -11.22 10.34 -17.53
N SER A 163 -10.39 9.37 -17.93
CA SER A 163 -9.51 9.45 -19.11
C SER A 163 -10.03 8.74 -20.37
N GLY A 164 -11.22 8.14 -20.36
CA GLY A 164 -11.79 7.46 -21.54
C GLY A 164 -11.27 6.03 -21.81
N PRO A 165 -11.71 5.36 -22.89
CA PRO A 165 -11.54 3.93 -23.06
C PRO A 165 -10.16 3.60 -23.63
N GLY A 166 -9.31 3.06 -22.75
CA GLY A 166 -7.90 2.74 -22.96
C GLY A 166 -6.97 3.52 -22.03
N GLY A 167 -7.47 4.55 -21.35
CA GLY A 167 -6.69 5.26 -20.33
C GLY A 167 -6.54 4.34 -19.13
N VAL A 168 -5.65 4.69 -18.20
CA VAL A 168 -5.57 3.98 -16.91
C VAL A 168 -6.99 3.93 -16.36
N GLN A 169 -7.60 2.74 -16.35
CA GLN A 169 -8.80 2.53 -15.56
C GLN A 169 -8.39 2.91 -14.14
N ILE A 170 -9.25 3.68 -13.46
CA ILE A 170 -9.11 3.86 -12.03
C ILE A 170 -9.25 2.46 -11.45
N ASN A 171 -8.12 1.77 -11.28
CA ASN A 171 -8.06 0.49 -10.61
C ASN A 171 -8.10 0.83 -9.11
N TYR A 172 -8.99 0.13 -8.44
CA TYR A 172 -9.72 0.53 -7.25
C TYR A 172 -8.84 0.88 -6.02
N LEU A 173 -9.38 1.78 -5.20
CA LEU A 173 -9.01 2.21 -3.84
C LEU A 173 -7.65 2.85 -3.50
N ASN A 174 -6.58 2.78 -4.29
CA ASN A 174 -5.30 3.42 -3.92
C ASN A 174 -5.26 4.97 -4.06
N ASN A 175 -6.38 5.62 -4.45
CA ASN A 175 -6.43 7.06 -4.75
C ASN A 175 -7.57 7.82 -4.05
N ALA A 176 -8.45 7.14 -3.29
CA ALA A 176 -9.48 7.83 -2.52
C ALA A 176 -8.81 8.68 -1.45
N THR A 177 -8.91 10.01 -1.57
CA THR A 177 -8.21 10.94 -0.67
C THR A 177 -8.87 10.97 0.72
N TRP A 178 -10.12 10.52 0.83
CA TRP A 178 -10.94 10.57 2.03
C TRP A 178 -11.72 9.26 2.21
N ILE A 179 -11.94 8.85 3.46
CA ILE A 179 -12.85 7.72 3.78
C ILE A 179 -14.29 7.97 3.31
N TYR A 180 -14.67 9.24 3.14
CA TYR A 180 -15.99 9.67 2.66
C TYR A 180 -16.08 9.76 1.13
N ASP A 181 -15.02 9.42 0.40
CA ASP A 181 -14.98 9.42 -1.06
C ASP A 181 -15.68 8.19 -1.65
N ARG A 182 -17.01 8.18 -1.56
CA ARG A 182 -17.87 7.16 -2.17
C ARG A 182 -19.26 7.69 -2.47
N GLN A 183 -19.98 7.04 -3.38
CA GLN A 183 -21.37 7.36 -3.75
C GLN A 183 -22.39 7.17 -2.63
N GLN A 184 -21.99 6.81 -1.40
CA GLN A 184 -22.87 6.96 -0.24
C GLN A 184 -22.95 8.43 0.22
N TYR A 185 -21.84 9.19 0.12
CA TYR A 185 -21.72 10.54 0.66
C TYR A 185 -21.80 11.64 -0.40
N SER A 186 -21.26 11.41 -1.59
CA SER A 186 -21.19 12.41 -2.65
C SER A 186 -21.39 11.79 -4.03
N VAL A 187 -22.31 12.35 -4.81
CA VAL A 187 -22.49 12.02 -6.23
C VAL A 187 -21.27 12.45 -7.06
N MET A 188 -20.40 13.30 -6.48
CA MET A 188 -19.15 13.73 -7.09
C MET A 188 -18.06 12.65 -7.02
N SER A 189 -18.27 11.57 -6.25
CA SER A 189 -17.35 10.44 -6.20
C SER A 189 -17.46 9.56 -7.44
N TYR A 190 -16.33 9.02 -7.89
CA TYR A 190 -16.30 8.00 -8.94
C TYR A 190 -16.39 6.57 -8.40
N PHE A 191 -16.34 6.40 -7.08
CA PHE A 191 -16.40 5.09 -6.44
C PHE A 191 -17.84 4.80 -6.05
N ASP A 192 -18.48 3.88 -6.79
CA ASP A 192 -19.82 3.40 -6.44
C ASP A 192 -19.79 2.39 -5.27
N GLY A 193 -20.96 1.94 -4.81
CA GLY A 193 -21.05 0.97 -3.72
C GLY A 193 -20.25 -0.31 -3.99
N ILE A 194 -20.24 -0.83 -5.22
CA ILE A 194 -19.47 -2.03 -5.57
C ILE A 194 -17.97 -1.75 -5.52
N ASP A 195 -17.55 -0.57 -6.00
CA ASP A 195 -16.14 -0.17 -6.07
C ASP A 195 -15.47 -0.05 -4.69
N VAL A 196 -16.26 0.09 -3.63
CA VAL A 196 -15.82 0.12 -2.22
C VAL A 196 -16.32 -1.08 -1.40
N GLY A 197 -16.88 -2.10 -2.05
CA GLY A 197 -17.23 -3.36 -1.40
C GLY A 197 -18.68 -3.51 -0.93
N GLU A 198 -19.66 -3.18 -1.76
CA GLU A 198 -21.08 -3.56 -1.56
C GLU A 198 -21.48 -4.64 -2.58
N ASP A 199 -22.42 -5.51 -2.20
CA ASP A 199 -22.87 -6.64 -3.05
C ASP A 199 -23.75 -6.22 -4.23
N SER A 200 -24.24 -4.98 -4.23
CA SER A 200 -25.09 -4.44 -5.27
C SER A 200 -24.90 -2.94 -5.44
N ARG A 201 -24.84 -2.51 -6.70
CA ARG A 201 -24.76 -1.10 -7.07
C ARG A 201 -26.15 -0.47 -7.10
N TRP A 202 -26.24 0.74 -6.58
CA TRP A 202 -27.35 1.66 -6.81
C TRP A 202 -26.82 3.00 -7.34
N SER A 203 -27.67 3.76 -8.04
CA SER A 203 -27.32 5.09 -8.57
C SER A 203 -27.97 6.19 -7.74
N ALA A 204 -27.24 7.26 -7.45
CA ALA A 204 -27.79 8.43 -6.79
C ALA A 204 -28.76 9.18 -7.73
N VAL A 205 -29.91 9.60 -7.20
CA VAL A 205 -30.88 10.41 -7.96
C VAL A 205 -31.05 11.80 -7.38
N THR A 206 -30.64 12.01 -6.13
CA THR A 206 -30.42 13.34 -5.55
C THR A 206 -28.92 13.61 -5.44
N PRO A 207 -28.50 14.87 -5.29
CA PRO A 207 -27.27 15.16 -4.57
C PRO A 207 -27.28 14.46 -3.22
N LEU A 208 -26.11 13.99 -2.78
CA LEU A 208 -25.99 13.22 -1.55
C LEU A 208 -25.60 14.11 -0.38
N MET A 209 -25.50 13.51 0.82
CA MET A 209 -25.37 14.25 2.09
C MET A 209 -24.26 15.30 2.06
N ALA A 210 -23.07 14.94 1.58
CA ALA A 210 -21.93 15.84 1.52
C ALA A 210 -22.11 16.94 0.46
N ASP A 211 -22.75 16.63 -0.66
CA ASP A 211 -23.03 17.59 -1.72
C ASP A 211 -23.99 18.69 -1.24
N ILE A 212 -25.08 18.26 -0.61
CA ILE A 212 -26.10 19.15 -0.04
C ILE A 212 -25.45 20.05 1.01
N GLU A 213 -24.64 19.45 1.89
CA GLU A 213 -24.00 20.18 2.96
C GLU A 213 -22.97 21.18 2.45
N ALA A 214 -22.10 20.78 1.50
CA ALA A 214 -21.08 21.66 0.91
C ALA A 214 -21.71 22.87 0.21
N VAL A 215 -22.76 22.66 -0.61
CA VAL A 215 -23.52 23.75 -1.24
C VAL A 215 -24.17 24.67 -0.20
N THR A 216 -24.80 24.08 0.83
CA THR A 216 -25.47 24.83 1.90
C THR A 216 -24.48 25.67 2.70
N ARG A 217 -23.33 25.09 3.09
CA ARG A 217 -22.23 25.80 3.76
C ARG A 217 -21.72 26.96 2.92
N ARG A 218 -21.57 26.76 1.60
CA ARG A 218 -20.94 27.75 0.73
C ARG A 218 -21.84 28.95 0.42
N PHE A 219 -23.12 28.72 0.15
CA PHE A 219 -24.00 29.79 -0.36
C PHE A 219 -25.10 30.22 0.59
N PHE A 220 -25.53 29.34 1.51
CA PHE A 220 -26.67 29.57 2.39
C PHE A 220 -26.27 29.63 3.87
N SER A 221 -25.01 29.94 4.15
CA SER A 221 -24.50 30.20 5.50
C SER A 221 -23.64 31.48 5.55
N THR A 222 -23.37 31.94 6.76
CA THR A 222 -22.43 33.04 7.06
C THR A 222 -21.43 32.57 8.10
N VAL A 223 -20.18 32.99 8.00
CA VAL A 223 -19.14 32.72 8.99
C VAL A 223 -18.70 34.05 9.59
N ASP A 224 -18.69 34.14 10.92
CA ASP A 224 -18.30 35.36 11.63
C ASP A 224 -16.77 35.50 11.80
N GLU A 225 -16.32 36.58 12.44
CA GLU A 225 -14.89 36.87 12.66
C GLU A 225 -14.18 35.81 13.55
N ASP A 226 -14.95 35.04 14.33
CA ASP A 226 -14.45 33.99 15.22
C ASP A 226 -14.53 32.59 14.58
N GLY A 227 -14.91 32.50 13.30
CA GLY A 227 -15.04 31.25 12.55
C GLY A 227 -16.33 30.49 12.82
N GLN A 228 -17.30 31.06 13.53
CA GLN A 228 -18.57 30.40 13.81
C GLN A 228 -19.52 30.53 12.62
N ARG A 229 -20.05 29.39 12.16
CA ARG A 229 -20.97 29.32 11.02
C ARG A 229 -22.42 29.44 11.50
N THR A 230 -23.21 30.25 10.80
CA THR A 230 -24.66 30.39 10.99
C THR A 230 -25.38 30.19 9.67
N TYR A 231 -26.36 29.29 9.64
CA TYR A 231 -27.11 28.93 8.44
C TYR A 231 -28.38 29.77 8.27
N GLN A 232 -28.84 29.92 7.03
CA GLN A 232 -30.16 30.48 6.73
C GLN A 232 -31.26 29.46 7.04
N THR A 233 -32.46 29.91 7.38
CA THR A 233 -33.61 29.02 7.52
C THR A 233 -34.00 28.43 6.17
N ILE A 234 -33.97 27.10 6.06
CA ILE A 234 -34.33 26.33 4.87
C ILE A 234 -35.75 25.81 5.03
N ASN A 235 -36.59 25.98 4.00
CA ASN A 235 -37.95 25.42 3.93
C ASN A 235 -38.09 24.64 2.61
N LEU A 236 -37.92 23.33 2.67
CA LEU A 236 -38.06 22.37 1.58
C LEU A 236 -39.10 21.30 1.95
N ASN A 237 -39.86 20.84 0.94
CA ASN A 237 -40.82 19.74 1.05
C ASN A 237 -41.87 19.87 2.19
N THR A 238 -42.28 21.10 2.54
CA THR A 238 -43.08 21.41 3.75
C THR A 238 -44.54 20.88 3.84
N GLY A 239 -44.93 19.84 3.12
CA GLY A 239 -46.28 19.28 3.18
C GLY A 239 -46.26 17.76 3.17
N ASP A 240 -47.35 17.13 3.60
CA ASP A 240 -47.44 15.68 3.81
C ASP A 240 -46.99 14.86 2.58
N ASN A 241 -45.76 14.35 2.63
CA ASN A 241 -45.05 13.69 1.55
C ASN A 241 -44.84 12.19 1.80
N VAL A 242 -44.81 11.43 0.70
CA VAL A 242 -44.44 10.00 0.73
C VAL A 242 -43.19 9.83 -0.11
N TYR A 243 -42.22 9.08 0.41
CA TYR A 243 -40.96 8.72 -0.24
C TYR A 243 -40.89 7.19 -0.40
N GLY A 244 -40.29 6.68 -1.48
CA GLY A 244 -40.18 5.24 -1.75
C GLY A 244 -41.27 4.68 -2.69
N PHE A 245 -41.83 3.50 -2.40
CA PHE A 245 -42.65 2.72 -3.34
C PHE A 245 -43.97 3.36 -3.76
N ASN A 246 -44.52 4.24 -2.92
CA ASN A 246 -45.73 5.02 -3.20
C ASN A 246 -45.46 6.52 -3.20
N SER A 247 -44.24 6.91 -3.61
CA SER A 247 -43.80 8.29 -3.52
C SER A 247 -44.78 9.28 -4.16
N THR A 248 -45.01 10.40 -3.48
CA THR A 248 -45.74 11.55 -4.03
C THR A 248 -44.81 12.54 -4.72
N GLU A 249 -43.50 12.42 -4.49
CA GLU A 249 -42.46 13.32 -4.97
C GLU A 249 -41.67 12.69 -6.11
N TYR A 250 -41.44 13.50 -7.14
CA TYR A 250 -40.68 13.11 -8.33
C TYR A 250 -39.22 12.81 -7.94
N GLY A 251 -38.69 11.69 -8.43
CA GLY A 251 -37.31 11.27 -8.19
C GLY A 251 -37.12 10.38 -6.96
N TYR A 252 -38.16 10.20 -6.14
CA TYR A 252 -38.12 9.35 -4.95
C TYR A 252 -38.91 8.03 -5.13
N GLU A 253 -39.38 7.75 -6.34
CA GLU A 253 -40.18 6.54 -6.63
C GLU A 253 -39.31 5.28 -6.66
N LEU A 254 -39.49 4.37 -5.69
CA LEU A 254 -38.88 3.03 -5.70
C LEU A 254 -39.78 2.02 -6.43
N THR A 255 -39.16 1.02 -7.07
CA THR A 255 -39.88 -0.10 -7.67
C THR A 255 -39.23 -1.45 -7.32
N ALA A 256 -39.99 -2.53 -7.45
CA ALA A 256 -39.48 -3.90 -7.19
C ALA A 256 -38.65 -4.46 -8.37
N SER A 257 -38.49 -3.69 -9.45
CA SER A 257 -37.72 -4.05 -10.64
C SER A 257 -37.58 -2.84 -11.57
N GLY A 258 -36.54 -2.81 -12.41
CA GLY A 258 -36.25 -1.69 -13.32
C GLY A 258 -35.24 -0.72 -12.71
N MET A 259 -34.95 0.41 -13.35
CA MET A 259 -33.90 1.34 -12.88
C MET A 259 -34.17 1.85 -11.46
N GLN A 260 -35.44 2.16 -11.17
CA GLN A 260 -35.91 2.61 -9.86
C GLN A 260 -35.88 1.54 -8.76
N HIS A 261 -35.46 0.30 -9.07
CA HIS A 261 -35.12 -0.69 -8.04
C HIS A 261 -33.77 -0.37 -7.39
N ASP A 262 -32.83 0.13 -8.20
CA ASP A 262 -31.41 0.30 -7.87
C ASP A 262 -31.06 1.78 -7.77
N ILE A 263 -31.85 2.55 -7.01
CA ILE A 263 -31.60 3.97 -6.76
C ILE A 263 -31.39 4.24 -5.28
N GLY A 264 -30.68 5.33 -5.00
CA GLY A 264 -30.56 5.92 -3.69
C GLY A 264 -30.74 7.43 -3.71
N PHE A 265 -31.20 7.98 -2.59
CA PHE A 265 -31.58 9.39 -2.47
C PHE A 265 -31.49 9.89 -1.03
N VAL A 266 -31.35 11.21 -0.90
CA VAL A 266 -31.39 11.94 0.37
C VAL A 266 -32.70 12.69 0.48
N ILE A 267 -33.39 12.53 1.60
CA ILE A 267 -34.60 13.28 1.95
C ILE A 267 -34.19 14.51 2.74
N HIS A 268 -34.49 15.70 2.23
CA HIS A 268 -34.39 16.95 3.00
C HIS A 268 -35.78 17.52 3.16
N ASP A 269 -36.48 17.04 4.18
CA ASP A 269 -37.81 17.51 4.55
C ASP A 269 -37.73 18.45 5.76
N THR A 270 -38.46 19.55 5.71
CA THR A 270 -38.51 20.55 6.78
C THR A 270 -39.94 20.85 7.19
N GLY A 271 -40.82 19.85 7.07
CA GLY A 271 -42.07 19.79 7.82
C GLY A 271 -43.21 19.16 7.03
N GLY A 272 -44.17 18.57 7.72
CA GLY A 272 -45.21 17.81 7.04
C GLY A 272 -45.79 16.81 8.01
N ASP A 273 -46.37 15.75 7.46
CA ASP A 273 -46.67 14.51 8.19
C ASP A 273 -46.34 13.39 7.22
N ASP A 274 -45.07 13.02 7.22
CA ASP A 274 -44.38 12.42 6.09
C ASP A 274 -44.22 10.91 6.28
N THR A 275 -43.94 10.19 5.20
CA THR A 275 -43.90 8.72 5.21
C THR A 275 -42.79 8.19 4.32
N ILE A 276 -41.92 7.37 4.89
CA ILE A 276 -41.01 6.51 4.13
C ILE A 276 -41.69 5.15 3.94
N ASP A 277 -41.93 4.77 2.69
CA ASP A 277 -42.67 3.57 2.31
C ASP A 277 -41.77 2.57 1.55
N PHE A 278 -41.29 1.57 2.28
CA PHE A 278 -40.52 0.45 1.75
C PHE A 278 -41.35 -0.83 1.56
N SER A 279 -42.69 -0.73 1.55
CA SER A 279 -43.60 -1.88 1.49
C SER A 279 -43.47 -2.79 0.29
N GLY A 280 -42.88 -2.32 -0.80
CA GLY A 280 -42.64 -3.13 -1.99
C GLY A 280 -41.25 -3.76 -2.06
N SER A 281 -40.44 -3.65 -1.00
CA SER A 281 -39.05 -4.08 -1.05
C SER A 281 -38.88 -5.56 -1.38
N THR A 282 -37.76 -5.86 -2.03
CA THR A 282 -37.39 -7.19 -2.51
C THR A 282 -36.57 -8.00 -1.50
N ALA A 283 -36.10 -7.37 -0.43
CA ALA A 283 -35.37 -7.95 0.70
C ALA A 283 -35.81 -7.29 2.03
N GLY A 284 -35.28 -7.77 3.16
CA GLY A 284 -35.44 -7.11 4.46
C GLY A 284 -34.81 -5.72 4.44
N THR A 285 -35.40 -4.79 5.20
CA THR A 285 -35.05 -3.37 5.17
C THR A 285 -34.55 -2.88 6.52
N ILE A 286 -33.64 -1.91 6.48
CA ILE A 286 -33.31 -1.08 7.62
C ILE A 286 -33.91 0.30 7.32
N LEU A 287 -34.92 0.69 8.07
CA LEU A 287 -35.60 1.97 7.92
C LEU A 287 -35.33 2.82 9.17
N ASP A 288 -34.54 3.87 9.01
CA ASP A 288 -34.15 4.78 10.07
C ASP A 288 -34.71 6.18 9.84
N LEU A 289 -35.57 6.63 10.75
CA LEU A 289 -36.24 7.94 10.68
C LEU A 289 -35.41 9.07 11.31
N ARG A 290 -34.21 8.79 11.85
CA ARG A 290 -33.37 9.79 12.49
C ARG A 290 -32.61 10.60 11.43
N ALA A 291 -32.56 11.92 11.63
CA ALA A 291 -31.80 12.80 10.74
C ALA A 291 -30.30 12.47 10.79
N GLY A 292 -29.69 12.37 9.62
CA GLY A 292 -28.28 12.03 9.41
C GLY A 292 -28.01 10.53 9.27
N GLN A 293 -29.02 9.68 9.48
CA GLN A 293 -28.88 8.23 9.39
C GLN A 293 -29.22 7.71 8.00
N PHE A 294 -28.64 6.55 7.69
CA PHE A 294 -28.87 5.81 6.46
C PHE A 294 -29.86 4.65 6.68
N SER A 295 -30.60 4.36 5.64
CA SER A 295 -31.58 3.30 5.49
C SER A 295 -31.18 2.42 4.29
N SER A 296 -31.54 1.15 4.37
CA SER A 296 -31.23 0.11 3.39
C SER A 296 -32.53 -0.48 2.84
N VAL A 297 -32.70 -0.46 1.52
CA VAL A 297 -33.91 -0.93 0.83
C VAL A 297 -33.57 -1.63 -0.48
N ASN A 298 -34.39 -2.60 -0.86
CA ASN A 298 -34.26 -3.41 -2.09
C ASN A 298 -33.01 -4.31 -2.13
N GLY A 299 -32.46 -4.62 -0.95
CA GLY A 299 -31.22 -5.39 -0.82
C GLY A 299 -29.96 -4.55 -1.04
N HIS A 300 -30.09 -3.23 -1.20
CA HIS A 300 -28.96 -2.31 -1.17
C HIS A 300 -28.68 -1.84 0.26
N SER A 301 -27.41 -1.59 0.55
CA SER A 301 -26.97 -1.01 1.81
C SER A 301 -26.94 0.52 1.69
N ASN A 302 -27.45 1.21 2.72
CA ASN A 302 -27.25 2.65 2.93
C ASN A 302 -27.60 3.56 1.73
N ASN A 303 -28.58 3.17 0.94
CA ASN A 303 -28.95 3.88 -0.28
C ASN A 303 -29.96 5.02 -0.04
N VAL A 304 -30.66 5.06 1.09
CA VAL A 304 -31.59 6.15 1.42
C VAL A 304 -31.12 6.83 2.71
N SER A 305 -31.16 8.17 2.79
CA SER A 305 -30.85 8.86 4.05
C SER A 305 -31.71 10.09 4.27
N ILE A 306 -31.78 10.56 5.52
CA ILE A 306 -32.45 11.80 5.90
C ILE A 306 -31.38 12.85 6.18
N PHE A 307 -31.45 14.01 5.52
CA PHE A 307 -30.44 15.06 5.65
C PHE A 307 -30.41 15.65 7.07
N ALA A 308 -29.26 15.61 7.73
CA ALA A 308 -29.02 16.30 9.00
C ALA A 308 -28.61 17.76 8.77
N GLY A 309 -29.60 18.61 8.47
CA GLY A 309 -29.41 20.01 8.10
C GLY A 309 -29.62 21.03 9.22
N HIS A 310 -28.84 22.11 9.18
CA HIS A 310 -28.76 23.15 10.21
C HIS A 310 -29.86 24.21 10.08
N ASN A 311 -31.04 23.94 10.65
CA ASN A 311 -32.03 24.97 11.02
C ASN A 311 -31.92 25.23 12.53
N ALA A 312 -31.94 26.48 13.00
CA ALA A 312 -31.63 26.82 14.40
C ALA A 312 -32.62 26.27 15.46
N ASP A 313 -33.68 25.58 15.04
CA ASP A 313 -34.82 25.10 15.81
C ASP A 313 -35.20 23.63 15.55
N GLU A 314 -34.25 22.79 15.08
CA GLU A 314 -34.25 21.32 14.78
C GLU A 314 -35.29 20.41 15.48
N THR A 315 -35.96 20.85 16.54
CA THR A 315 -37.01 20.15 17.31
C THR A 315 -38.40 20.04 16.66
N GLU A 316 -38.64 20.60 15.46
CA GLU A 316 -40.00 20.66 14.85
C GLU A 316 -40.13 19.93 13.48
N TYR A 317 -39.09 19.26 12.98
CA TYR A 317 -39.10 18.62 11.66
C TYR A 317 -38.69 17.15 11.75
N TYR A 318 -39.67 16.26 11.78
CA TYR A 318 -39.47 14.81 11.82
C TYR A 318 -40.00 14.19 10.54
N ILE A 319 -39.50 13.00 10.19
CA ILE A 319 -40.26 12.09 9.36
C ILE A 319 -41.05 11.21 10.32
N GLU A 320 -42.37 11.19 10.22
CA GLU A 320 -43.25 10.62 11.24
C GLU A 320 -43.59 9.15 11.02
N LYS A 321 -43.56 8.65 9.77
CA LYS A 321 -44.02 7.28 9.48
C LYS A 321 -43.00 6.45 8.71
N GLY A 322 -42.75 5.24 9.20
CA GLY A 322 -41.93 4.23 8.54
C GLY A 322 -42.75 2.96 8.24
N ILE A 323 -42.75 2.53 6.98
CA ILE A 323 -43.42 1.29 6.56
C ILE A 323 -42.34 0.33 6.01
N GLY A 324 -42.15 -0.79 6.71
CA GLY A 324 -41.29 -1.90 6.32
C GLY A 324 -41.85 -2.72 5.15
N SER A 325 -41.20 -3.82 4.85
CA SER A 325 -41.42 -4.74 3.74
C SER A 325 -42.14 -6.03 4.18
N ARG A 326 -42.16 -7.05 3.34
CA ARG A 326 -42.78 -8.36 3.69
C ARG A 326 -41.75 -9.37 4.23
N HIS A 327 -40.61 -8.87 4.66
CA HIS A 327 -39.41 -9.59 5.09
C HIS A 327 -39.06 -9.12 6.50
N ASP A 328 -38.04 -9.72 7.11
CA ASP A 328 -37.62 -9.33 8.45
C ASP A 328 -36.96 -7.94 8.39
N ASP A 329 -37.59 -6.94 9.00
CA ASP A 329 -37.15 -5.55 8.92
C ASP A 329 -36.66 -4.99 10.27
N ILE A 330 -35.84 -3.94 10.21
CA ILE A 330 -35.46 -3.10 11.36
C ILE A 330 -36.02 -1.70 11.12
N LEU A 331 -36.92 -1.24 11.98
CA LEU A 331 -37.53 0.10 11.92
C LEU A 331 -37.14 0.90 13.17
N ILE A 332 -36.50 2.04 12.96
CA ILE A 332 -36.01 2.93 14.03
C ILE A 332 -36.63 4.31 13.87
N GLY A 333 -37.32 4.76 14.90
CA GLY A 333 -37.94 6.07 15.05
C GLY A 333 -36.95 7.16 15.50
N ASN A 334 -37.42 8.39 15.55
CA ASN A 334 -36.73 9.58 16.05
C ASN A 334 -37.37 10.04 17.38
N ASP A 335 -36.98 11.20 17.91
CA ASP A 335 -37.53 11.71 19.18
C ASP A 335 -38.96 12.32 19.05
N GLY A 336 -39.63 12.13 17.91
CA GLY A 336 -40.99 12.60 17.62
C GLY A 336 -42.03 11.48 17.61
N ASP A 337 -43.32 11.83 17.63
CA ASP A 337 -44.42 10.85 17.60
C ASP A 337 -44.40 10.04 16.29
N ASN A 338 -43.97 8.77 16.32
CA ASN A 338 -43.78 7.94 15.14
C ASN A 338 -44.87 6.88 14.92
N VAL A 339 -45.02 6.47 13.65
CA VAL A 339 -45.84 5.32 13.26
C VAL A 339 -44.99 4.31 12.48
N LEU A 340 -44.73 3.16 13.09
CA LEU A 340 -43.89 2.09 12.54
C LEU A 340 -44.75 0.87 12.19
N ASP A 341 -44.74 0.47 10.91
CA ASP A 341 -45.47 -0.68 10.38
C ASP A 341 -44.50 -1.62 9.67
N GLY A 342 -44.02 -2.65 10.39
CA GLY A 342 -43.13 -3.68 9.85
C GLY A 342 -43.77 -4.56 8.77
N ARG A 343 -45.10 -4.44 8.59
CA ARG A 343 -45.92 -5.25 7.68
C ARG A 343 -45.93 -6.72 8.03
N GLY A 344 -44.95 -7.52 7.61
CA GLY A 344 -44.93 -8.92 8.00
C GLY A 344 -43.57 -9.54 7.74
N GLY A 345 -43.15 -10.45 8.59
CA GLY A 345 -41.74 -10.76 8.79
C GLY A 345 -41.54 -11.03 10.28
N ALA A 346 -40.30 -11.16 10.73
CA ALA A 346 -39.93 -11.07 12.13
C ALA A 346 -39.28 -9.70 12.37
N ASP A 347 -40.09 -8.68 12.64
CA ASP A 347 -39.66 -7.29 12.57
C ASP A 347 -39.14 -6.76 13.92
N ARG A 348 -38.12 -5.92 13.90
CA ARG A 348 -37.59 -5.20 15.08
C ARG A 348 -37.96 -3.72 14.97
N MET A 349 -38.77 -3.20 15.88
CA MET A 349 -39.28 -1.82 15.83
C MET A 349 -38.98 -1.06 17.13
N ALA A 350 -38.30 0.08 17.03
CA ALA A 350 -37.99 0.98 18.15
C ALA A 350 -38.38 2.40 17.80
N GLY A 351 -39.13 3.09 18.66
CA GLY A 351 -39.66 4.44 18.45
C GLY A 351 -38.75 5.53 19.01
N ASN A 352 -38.05 5.24 20.11
CA ASN A 352 -37.22 6.16 20.88
C ASN A 352 -38.03 7.08 21.81
N GLY A 353 -38.17 8.36 21.48
CA GLY A 353 -38.93 9.32 22.28
C GLY A 353 -40.14 9.83 21.50
N GLY A 354 -41.21 10.23 22.17
CA GLY A 354 -42.47 10.59 21.51
C GLY A 354 -43.58 9.60 21.82
N ASP A 355 -44.83 9.94 21.45
CA ASP A 355 -45.98 9.03 21.59
C ASP A 355 -46.09 8.11 20.34
N ASP A 356 -45.52 6.90 20.41
CA ASP A 356 -45.31 6.05 19.24
C ASP A 356 -46.42 5.01 18.98
N VAL A 357 -46.57 4.60 17.72
CA VAL A 357 -47.53 3.57 17.28
C VAL A 357 -46.87 2.48 16.44
N TYR A 358 -46.98 1.23 16.90
CA TYR A 358 -46.44 0.05 16.24
C TYR A 358 -47.53 -0.84 15.68
N PHE A 359 -47.36 -1.38 14.47
CA PHE A 359 -48.21 -2.43 13.93
C PHE A 359 -47.52 -3.78 14.05
N VAL A 360 -48.11 -4.69 14.84
CA VAL A 360 -47.57 -6.03 15.10
C VAL A 360 -48.48 -7.08 14.48
N ASP A 361 -47.92 -7.93 13.63
CA ASP A 361 -48.64 -8.95 12.87
C ASP A 361 -48.19 -10.38 13.21
N SER A 362 -47.00 -10.54 13.81
CA SER A 362 -46.40 -11.82 14.20
C SER A 362 -45.99 -11.86 15.68
N LEU A 363 -45.77 -13.06 16.24
CA LEU A 363 -45.15 -13.20 17.58
C LEU A 363 -43.63 -13.03 17.53
N ASP A 364 -43.07 -13.10 16.33
CA ASP A 364 -41.64 -12.94 16.09
C ASP A 364 -41.26 -11.45 16.01
N ASP A 365 -42.24 -10.55 15.93
CA ASP A 365 -42.03 -9.10 16.01
C ASP A 365 -41.55 -8.69 17.43
N ILE A 366 -40.59 -7.79 17.46
CA ILE A 366 -39.96 -7.23 18.65
C ILE A 366 -40.22 -5.73 18.67
N VAL A 367 -40.92 -5.25 19.70
CA VAL A 367 -41.07 -3.82 19.98
C VAL A 367 -40.21 -3.44 21.19
N ARG A 368 -39.44 -2.34 21.04
CA ARG A 368 -38.62 -1.75 22.11
C ARG A 368 -38.98 -0.29 22.34
N GLU A 369 -39.10 0.06 23.61
CA GLU A 369 -39.36 1.44 24.05
C GLU A 369 -38.45 1.92 25.18
N GLU A 370 -38.17 3.23 25.19
CA GLU A 370 -37.40 3.88 26.26
C GLU A 370 -38.22 4.08 27.55
N VAL A 371 -37.53 4.11 28.69
CA VAL A 371 -38.19 4.44 29.96
C VAL A 371 -38.54 5.92 29.96
N ASP A 372 -39.83 6.24 30.16
CA ASP A 372 -40.36 7.62 30.08
C ASP A 372 -40.29 8.24 28.66
N GLY A 373 -40.27 7.42 27.59
CA GLY A 373 -40.21 7.84 26.18
C GLY A 373 -41.47 8.54 25.65
N GLY A 374 -42.66 8.11 26.08
CA GLY A 374 -43.93 8.72 25.72
C GLY A 374 -45.13 7.94 26.23
N ASN A 375 -46.24 7.97 25.50
CA ASN A 375 -47.40 7.10 25.69
C ASN A 375 -47.65 6.26 24.43
N ASP A 376 -47.14 5.03 24.47
CA ASP A 376 -46.93 4.24 23.26
C ASP A 376 -48.04 3.23 23.04
N THR A 377 -48.26 2.85 21.79
CA THR A 377 -49.38 2.00 21.37
C THR A 377 -48.96 0.91 20.41
N ILE A 378 -49.15 -0.35 20.80
CA ILE A 378 -49.08 -1.49 19.86
C ILE A 378 -50.48 -1.80 19.32
N VAL A 379 -50.60 -1.85 18.00
CA VAL A 379 -51.80 -2.28 17.27
C VAL A 379 -51.55 -3.68 16.72
N VAL A 380 -52.18 -4.68 17.34
CA VAL A 380 -52.10 -6.07 16.89
C VAL A 380 -53.11 -6.29 15.77
N VAL A 381 -52.61 -6.51 14.56
CA VAL A 381 -53.44 -6.62 13.34
C VAL A 381 -53.86 -8.05 13.00
N THR A 382 -53.21 -9.06 13.57
CA THR A 382 -53.52 -10.48 13.38
C THR A 382 -54.55 -11.00 14.38
N GLU A 383 -55.62 -11.64 13.90
CA GLU A 383 -56.70 -12.18 14.76
C GLU A 383 -56.19 -13.36 15.61
N GLY A 384 -56.30 -13.24 16.94
CA GLY A 384 -55.95 -14.31 17.87
C GLY A 384 -54.47 -14.38 18.26
N LEU A 385 -53.65 -13.43 17.80
CA LEU A 385 -52.29 -13.20 18.28
C LEU A 385 -52.36 -12.64 19.72
N ASP A 386 -51.60 -13.21 20.66
CA ASP A 386 -51.49 -12.72 22.05
C ASP A 386 -50.02 -12.40 22.32
N ILE A 387 -49.71 -11.11 22.38
CA ILE A 387 -48.34 -10.61 22.52
C ILE A 387 -47.92 -10.44 23.99
N GLY A 388 -48.83 -10.67 24.95
CA GLY A 388 -48.55 -10.46 26.38
C GLY A 388 -48.33 -8.99 26.76
N ASP A 389 -47.58 -8.77 27.84
CA ASP A 389 -47.17 -7.44 28.31
C ASP A 389 -45.84 -7.07 27.64
N VAL A 390 -45.75 -5.85 27.08
CA VAL A 390 -44.51 -5.28 26.51
C VAL A 390 -43.99 -4.20 27.45
N ALA A 391 -42.68 -4.21 27.71
CA ALA A 391 -42.06 -3.23 28.59
C ALA A 391 -42.18 -1.83 27.98
N ASN A 392 -42.46 -0.83 28.83
CA ASN A 392 -42.55 0.59 28.47
C ASN A 392 -43.59 0.92 27.37
N VAL A 393 -44.60 0.08 27.16
CA VAL A 393 -45.74 0.36 26.26
C VAL A 393 -47.04 0.50 27.07
N GLU A 394 -47.75 1.61 26.92
CA GLU A 394 -48.96 1.91 27.69
C GLU A 394 -50.23 1.27 27.13
N ASN A 395 -50.33 1.12 25.80
CA ASN A 395 -51.56 0.75 25.13
C ASN A 395 -51.37 -0.43 24.15
N ILE A 396 -52.25 -1.43 24.22
CA ILE A 396 -52.31 -2.52 23.24
C ILE A 396 -53.74 -2.62 22.68
N ILE A 397 -53.87 -2.54 21.36
CA ILE A 397 -55.14 -2.54 20.61
C ILE A 397 -55.20 -3.75 19.68
N TYR A 398 -56.14 -4.66 19.91
CA TYR A 398 -56.38 -5.80 19.01
C TYR A 398 -57.44 -5.47 17.95
N ALA A 399 -57.05 -5.47 16.67
CA ALA A 399 -57.90 -5.06 15.55
C ALA A 399 -59.07 -6.04 15.24
N GLY A 400 -59.00 -7.28 15.71
CA GLY A 400 -60.06 -8.31 15.65
C GLY A 400 -60.58 -8.73 17.04
N GLY A 401 -61.66 -8.12 17.52
CA GLY A 401 -62.00 -8.15 18.96
C GLY A 401 -62.57 -9.45 19.54
N SER A 402 -62.01 -9.94 20.66
CA SER A 402 -62.64 -10.04 22.01
C SER A 402 -61.87 -11.00 22.94
N ALA A 403 -61.59 -10.51 24.15
CA ALA A 403 -60.83 -11.10 25.26
C ALA A 403 -61.06 -12.61 25.59
N VAL A 404 -60.00 -13.27 26.08
CA VAL A 404 -60.09 -14.45 26.96
C VAL A 404 -59.17 -14.32 28.18
N ASP A 405 -59.79 -14.57 29.34
CA ASP A 405 -59.29 -14.58 30.73
C ASP A 405 -58.42 -15.82 31.03
N PRO A 406 -57.39 -15.75 31.91
CA PRO A 406 -56.47 -16.85 32.16
C PRO A 406 -57.03 -17.82 33.22
N GLY A 407 -56.97 -19.14 32.97
CA GLY A 407 -57.40 -20.15 33.94
C GLY A 407 -57.02 -21.61 33.60
N PRO A 408 -57.04 -22.53 34.58
CA PRO A 408 -55.84 -23.26 35.03
C PRO A 408 -55.81 -24.78 34.74
N ASP A 409 -54.60 -25.35 34.85
CA ASP A 409 -54.17 -26.74 35.17
C ASP A 409 -54.95 -27.98 34.67
N ASP A 410 -54.23 -28.90 34.01
CA ASP A 410 -54.00 -30.32 34.41
C ASP A 410 -53.86 -31.30 33.21
N ASP A 411 -52.69 -31.95 33.17
CA ASP A 411 -52.34 -33.34 32.80
C ASP A 411 -53.25 -34.24 31.91
N GLU A 412 -52.68 -34.83 30.84
CA GLU A 412 -52.32 -36.28 30.73
C GLU A 412 -51.87 -36.71 29.28
N ASP A 413 -50.72 -37.39 29.24
CA ASP A 413 -49.94 -38.21 28.25
C ASP A 413 -50.78 -39.21 27.35
N PRO A 414 -50.35 -39.89 26.23
CA PRO A 414 -49.01 -40.05 25.59
C PRO A 414 -48.87 -40.09 24.03
N ALA A 415 -47.60 -39.92 23.61
CA ALA A 415 -46.87 -40.50 22.46
C ALA A 415 -47.25 -40.19 20.99
N GLY A 416 -46.29 -39.55 20.29
CA GLY A 416 -45.75 -40.04 19.02
C GLY A 416 -45.66 -39.06 17.84
N ASP A 417 -44.41 -38.62 17.58
CA ASP A 417 -43.80 -38.26 16.28
C ASP A 417 -44.01 -36.84 15.72
N GLY A 418 -42.90 -36.07 15.69
CA GLY A 418 -42.70 -34.84 14.91
C GLY A 418 -42.77 -33.50 15.68
N GLY A 419 -41.73 -33.17 16.46
CA GLY A 419 -41.47 -31.83 17.01
C GLY A 419 -40.04 -31.36 16.66
N PRO A 420 -39.72 -30.05 16.77
CA PRO A 420 -38.56 -29.38 16.15
C PRO A 420 -37.24 -29.84 16.79
N PRO A 421 -36.06 -29.70 16.14
CA PRO A 421 -34.83 -29.81 16.88
C PRO A 421 -34.72 -28.60 17.83
N LEU A 422 -34.40 -28.90 19.08
CA LEU A 422 -34.12 -27.97 20.15
C LEU A 422 -32.64 -27.58 20.06
N ALA A 423 -32.31 -26.30 20.32
CA ALA A 423 -30.98 -25.87 20.74
C ALA A 423 -30.36 -26.91 21.67
N SER A 424 -29.21 -27.48 21.29
CA SER A 424 -28.58 -28.59 22.00
C SER A 424 -27.41 -28.08 22.84
N ILE A 425 -27.45 -28.36 24.15
CA ILE A 425 -26.32 -28.04 25.05
C ILE A 425 -25.37 -29.23 25.07
N LEU A 426 -24.11 -29.02 24.65
CA LEU A 426 -23.06 -30.04 24.54
C LEU A 426 -21.97 -29.79 25.61
N PHE A 427 -21.43 -30.86 26.20
CA PHE A 427 -20.34 -30.80 27.20
C PHE A 427 -19.23 -31.78 26.83
N GLY A 428 -17.98 -31.32 26.82
CA GLY A 428 -16.75 -32.10 26.77
C GLY A 428 -16.39 -32.78 28.11
N GLU A 429 -15.22 -33.39 28.16
CA GLU A 429 -14.63 -34.06 29.32
C GLU A 429 -13.42 -33.28 29.89
N GLN A 430 -12.33 -33.94 30.31
CA GLN A 430 -11.16 -33.29 30.94
C GLN A 430 -9.89 -33.46 30.09
N GLY A 431 -10.04 -33.76 28.80
CA GLY A 431 -8.93 -33.80 27.85
C GLY A 431 -9.41 -33.48 26.44
N ASN A 432 -8.47 -33.27 25.53
CA ASN A 432 -8.67 -32.73 24.18
C ASN A 432 -9.84 -33.39 23.44
N ASP A 433 -10.93 -32.66 23.31
CA ASP A 433 -12.18 -33.06 22.69
C ASP A 433 -12.36 -32.40 21.32
N THR A 434 -13.21 -33.00 20.49
CA THR A 434 -13.72 -32.39 19.26
C THR A 434 -15.24 -32.38 19.35
N LEU A 435 -15.81 -31.19 19.47
CA LEU A 435 -17.23 -30.95 19.73
C LEU A 435 -17.83 -30.20 18.54
N ASP A 436 -18.87 -30.76 17.93
CA ASP A 436 -19.56 -30.24 16.74
C ASP A 436 -21.06 -30.14 17.07
N GLY A 437 -21.57 -28.91 17.10
CA GLY A 437 -22.97 -28.57 17.42
C GLY A 437 -23.96 -29.00 16.35
N GLY A 438 -23.53 -28.99 15.08
CA GLY A 438 -24.42 -29.12 13.93
C GLY A 438 -25.36 -27.91 13.79
N ALA A 439 -26.32 -27.98 12.86
CA ALA A 439 -27.20 -26.86 12.53
C ALA A 439 -28.09 -26.38 13.71
N GLY A 440 -28.31 -25.06 13.77
CA GLY A 440 -29.15 -24.29 14.71
C GLY A 440 -28.44 -23.93 16.01
N GLY A 441 -28.72 -22.75 16.60
CA GLY A 441 -27.99 -22.23 17.78
C GLY A 441 -27.81 -23.19 18.96
N ASN A 442 -26.55 -23.52 19.24
CA ASN A 442 -26.10 -24.47 20.25
C ASN A 442 -25.41 -23.76 21.43
N THR A 443 -25.21 -24.49 22.52
CA THR A 443 -24.32 -24.05 23.61
C THR A 443 -23.32 -25.15 23.92
N ILE A 444 -22.04 -24.93 23.68
CA ILE A 444 -20.99 -25.95 23.78
C ILE A 444 -19.96 -25.57 24.83
N PHE A 445 -19.60 -26.51 25.72
CA PHE A 445 -18.56 -26.33 26.74
C PHE A 445 -17.46 -27.40 26.58
N GLY A 446 -16.22 -27.01 26.23
CA GLY A 446 -15.04 -27.90 26.14
C GLY A 446 -14.59 -28.45 27.49
N LEU A 447 -14.59 -27.58 28.50
CA LEU A 447 -14.20 -27.79 29.90
C LEU A 447 -12.69 -27.84 30.17
N GLY A 448 -11.92 -28.76 29.61
CA GLY A 448 -10.47 -28.67 29.78
C GLY A 448 -9.69 -29.72 29.03
N GLY A 449 -8.50 -29.35 28.59
CA GLY A 449 -7.83 -30.00 27.46
C GLY A 449 -7.75 -28.98 26.32
N ASP A 450 -6.95 -29.26 25.29
CA ASP A 450 -6.93 -28.40 24.09
C ASP A 450 -8.04 -28.89 23.15
N ASP A 451 -9.15 -28.16 23.12
CA ASP A 451 -10.40 -28.57 22.52
C ASP A 451 -10.62 -27.90 21.14
N LEU A 452 -11.26 -28.63 20.22
CA LEU A 452 -11.77 -28.10 18.95
C LEU A 452 -13.29 -28.00 19.04
N ILE A 453 -13.83 -26.79 19.02
CA ILE A 453 -15.26 -26.51 19.16
C ILE A 453 -15.79 -25.88 17.87
N ILE A 454 -16.86 -26.45 17.31
CA ILE A 454 -17.50 -26.02 16.07
C ILE A 454 -19.00 -25.83 16.34
N GLY A 455 -19.50 -24.60 16.16
CA GLY A 455 -20.91 -24.22 16.34
C GLY A 455 -21.80 -24.73 15.19
N GLY A 456 -21.62 -24.17 14.00
CA GLY A 456 -22.24 -24.53 12.72
C GLY A 456 -21.21 -24.97 11.65
N ARG A 457 -21.62 -25.39 10.44
CA ARG A 457 -20.68 -25.91 9.41
C ARG A 457 -20.47 -24.94 8.23
N ASP A 458 -19.20 -24.80 7.82
CA ASP A 458 -18.83 -25.07 6.42
C ASP A 458 -17.45 -25.73 6.17
N SER A 459 -17.44 -26.46 5.05
CA SER A 459 -16.38 -27.12 4.29
C SER A 459 -16.15 -28.62 4.53
N LEU A 460 -16.26 -29.35 3.42
CA LEU A 460 -16.14 -30.80 3.23
C LEU A 460 -14.77 -31.41 3.64
N ALA A 461 -13.85 -30.64 4.22
CA ALA A 461 -12.58 -31.12 4.77
C ALA A 461 -12.76 -31.78 6.16
N SER A 462 -13.69 -31.30 6.99
CA SER A 462 -13.85 -31.77 8.37
C SER A 462 -14.54 -33.14 8.49
N ARG A 463 -15.35 -33.54 7.49
CA ARG A 463 -16.19 -34.76 7.57
C ARG A 463 -15.54 -36.06 7.08
N ASP A 464 -14.27 -36.06 6.69
CA ASP A 464 -13.63 -37.30 6.23
C ASP A 464 -12.17 -37.49 6.61
N ILE A 465 -11.89 -37.61 7.91
CA ILE A 465 -10.61 -38.18 8.37
C ILE A 465 -10.40 -39.66 7.95
N ASN A 466 -11.35 -40.29 7.21
CA ASN A 466 -11.27 -41.70 6.79
C ASN A 466 -11.59 -42.00 5.30
N ASN A 467 -11.66 -41.00 4.43
CA ASN A 467 -11.95 -41.09 2.99
C ASN A 467 -12.99 -42.17 2.56
N THR A 468 -14.28 -42.00 2.92
CA THR A 468 -15.35 -42.98 2.63
C THR A 468 -16.56 -42.52 1.80
N ILE A 469 -16.69 -41.24 1.42
CA ILE A 469 -17.86 -40.78 0.62
C ILE A 469 -17.45 -40.36 -0.81
N PRO A 470 -18.00 -40.97 -1.87
CA PRO A 470 -17.74 -40.57 -3.25
C PRO A 470 -18.43 -39.25 -3.64
N VAL A 471 -17.68 -38.40 -4.37
CA VAL A 471 -18.02 -37.06 -4.89
C VAL A 471 -19.35 -36.93 -5.66
N ALA A 472 -20.01 -38.03 -6.01
CA ALA A 472 -21.22 -38.01 -6.84
C ALA A 472 -22.55 -37.86 -6.05
N ASP A 473 -22.50 -37.82 -4.72
CA ASP A 473 -23.67 -37.66 -3.83
C ASP A 473 -23.73 -36.24 -3.18
N LEU A 474 -22.99 -35.25 -3.73
CA LEU A 474 -22.78 -33.90 -3.18
C LEU A 474 -23.70 -32.83 -3.81
N ASP A 475 -25.02 -33.02 -3.79
CA ASP A 475 -25.96 -31.94 -4.14
C ASP A 475 -26.79 -31.56 -2.90
N ASP A 476 -26.72 -30.28 -2.52
CA ASP A 476 -27.70 -29.49 -1.73
C ASP A 476 -27.56 -29.49 -0.19
N GLN A 477 -26.76 -28.55 0.34
CA GLN A 477 -26.99 -27.88 1.63
C GLN A 477 -26.56 -26.41 1.47
N THR A 478 -27.50 -25.48 1.54
CA THR A 478 -27.27 -24.04 1.62
C THR A 478 -26.94 -23.65 3.06
N GLU A 479 -25.99 -22.73 3.25
CA GLU A 479 -25.44 -22.24 4.54
C GLU A 479 -26.42 -21.38 5.38
N SER A 480 -27.73 -21.53 5.22
CA SER A 480 -28.74 -20.64 5.83
C SER A 480 -29.22 -21.05 7.23
N ASP A 481 -28.65 -22.11 7.82
CA ASP A 481 -29.26 -22.84 8.95
C ASP A 481 -28.32 -23.00 10.17
N ASP A 482 -27.18 -22.29 10.24
CA ASP A 482 -26.18 -22.47 11.32
C ASP A 482 -26.64 -21.82 12.64
N GLY A 483 -26.91 -20.51 12.67
CA GLY A 483 -27.65 -19.84 13.75
C GLY A 483 -26.85 -19.63 15.04
N ASP A 484 -27.20 -18.59 15.80
CA ASP A 484 -26.43 -18.01 16.91
C ASP A 484 -25.98 -19.02 17.98
N ASP A 485 -24.67 -19.28 18.02
CA ASP A 485 -24.00 -20.25 18.88
C ASP A 485 -23.32 -19.59 20.11
N ALA A 486 -23.23 -20.32 21.22
CA ALA A 486 -22.47 -19.91 22.40
C ALA A 486 -21.42 -20.97 22.77
N LEU A 487 -20.15 -20.67 22.51
CA LEU A 487 -19.03 -21.60 22.50
C LEU A 487 -18.01 -21.23 23.59
N TYR A 488 -17.68 -22.19 24.47
CA TYR A 488 -16.78 -21.97 25.62
C TYR A 488 -15.66 -23.03 25.64
N GLY A 489 -14.41 -22.63 25.43
CA GLY A 489 -13.22 -23.50 25.46
C GLY A 489 -12.91 -24.01 26.87
N GLY A 490 -12.54 -23.11 27.76
CA GLY A 490 -12.39 -23.36 29.19
C GLY A 490 -10.94 -23.33 29.66
N ARG A 491 -10.19 -24.43 29.55
CA ARG A 491 -8.79 -24.51 29.98
C ARG A 491 -7.99 -25.28 28.96
N GLY A 492 -6.90 -24.71 28.47
CA GLY A 492 -6.11 -25.30 27.40
C GLY A 492 -6.01 -24.31 26.25
N ASN A 493 -5.29 -24.66 25.20
CA ASN A 493 -5.19 -23.80 24.02
C ASN A 493 -6.24 -24.29 23.01
N ASP A 494 -7.38 -23.62 23.00
CA ASP A 494 -8.58 -24.07 22.30
C ASP A 494 -8.66 -23.47 20.88
N THR A 495 -9.35 -24.16 19.98
CA THR A 495 -9.72 -23.63 18.66
C THR A 495 -11.24 -23.63 18.53
N ILE A 496 -11.82 -22.45 18.38
CA ILE A 496 -13.27 -22.24 18.36
C ILE A 496 -13.67 -21.64 17.02
N VAL A 497 -14.62 -22.28 16.35
CA VAL A 497 -15.23 -21.81 15.10
C VAL A 497 -16.73 -21.66 15.30
N GLY A 498 -17.23 -20.43 15.16
CA GLY A 498 -18.64 -20.05 15.27
C GLY A 498 -19.47 -20.65 14.15
N GLY A 499 -19.30 -20.12 12.95
CA GLY A 499 -20.10 -20.47 11.79
C GLY A 499 -20.86 -19.23 11.29
N ALA A 500 -21.91 -19.43 10.51
CA ALA A 500 -22.81 -18.32 10.18
C ALA A 500 -23.85 -18.10 11.30
N GLY A 501 -24.03 -16.87 11.77
CA GLY A 501 -24.90 -16.51 12.90
C GLY A 501 -24.20 -15.51 13.83
N ASP A 502 -24.94 -14.89 14.74
CA ASP A 502 -24.34 -13.97 15.72
C ASP A 502 -23.78 -14.78 16.90
N ASP A 503 -22.51 -15.14 16.85
CA ASP A 503 -21.92 -16.12 17.77
C ASP A 503 -21.23 -15.48 18.98
N THR A 504 -21.21 -16.18 20.11
CA THR A 504 -20.38 -15.83 21.27
C THR A 504 -19.29 -16.87 21.47
N LEU A 505 -18.03 -16.46 21.28
CA LEU A 505 -16.84 -17.30 21.40
C LEU A 505 -16.05 -16.88 22.65
N ASP A 506 -15.86 -17.80 23.61
CA ASP A 506 -15.11 -17.57 24.85
C ASP A 506 -14.00 -18.63 24.99
N GLY A 507 -12.74 -18.23 24.82
CA GLY A 507 -11.56 -19.08 24.87
C GLY A 507 -11.30 -19.64 26.26
N GLY A 508 -11.06 -18.78 27.25
CA GLY A 508 -10.94 -19.16 28.66
C GLY A 508 -9.52 -18.98 29.21
N GLU A 509 -8.91 -20.04 29.77
CA GLU A 509 -7.51 -20.02 30.21
C GLU A 509 -6.63 -20.74 29.15
N GLY A 510 -5.68 -20.07 28.53
CA GLY A 510 -4.78 -20.64 27.51
C GLY A 510 -4.57 -19.66 26.37
N ASP A 511 -3.78 -20.06 25.37
CA ASP A 511 -3.58 -19.27 24.14
C ASP A 511 -4.54 -19.81 23.08
N ASP A 512 -5.66 -19.11 22.86
CA ASP A 512 -6.80 -19.60 22.10
C ASP A 512 -6.85 -19.03 20.66
N MET A 513 -7.45 -19.78 19.74
CA MET A 513 -7.68 -19.38 18.34
C MET A 513 -9.19 -19.34 18.06
N LEU A 514 -9.72 -18.16 17.71
CA LEU A 514 -11.14 -17.92 17.53
C LEU A 514 -11.47 -17.49 16.09
N ARG A 515 -12.54 -18.03 15.52
CA ARG A 515 -13.07 -17.64 14.21
C ARG A 515 -14.59 -17.55 14.30
N GLY A 516 -15.15 -16.37 14.13
CA GLY A 516 -16.59 -16.13 14.22
C GLY A 516 -17.30 -16.57 12.95
N GLN A 517 -16.84 -15.99 11.83
CA GLN A 517 -17.37 -16.12 10.47
C GLN A 517 -18.42 -15.08 10.11
N ALA A 518 -19.56 -15.47 9.53
CA ALA A 518 -20.54 -14.51 9.06
C ALA A 518 -21.56 -14.21 10.16
N GLY A 519 -21.66 -12.97 10.60
CA GLY A 519 -22.57 -12.56 11.67
C GLY A 519 -21.94 -11.47 12.51
N VAL A 520 -22.64 -11.01 13.54
CA VAL A 520 -22.10 -10.08 14.53
C VAL A 520 -21.62 -10.88 15.74
N ASP A 521 -20.32 -11.12 15.79
CA ASP A 521 -19.72 -12.04 16.75
C ASP A 521 -19.15 -11.35 17.99
N VAL A 522 -19.13 -12.08 19.10
CA VAL A 522 -18.50 -11.65 20.37
C VAL A 522 -17.33 -12.56 20.68
N PHE A 523 -16.12 -12.03 20.51
CA PHE A 523 -14.87 -12.71 20.85
C PHE A 523 -14.41 -12.35 22.27
N ARG A 524 -14.19 -13.37 23.10
CA ARG A 524 -13.54 -13.24 24.41
C ARG A 524 -12.37 -14.22 24.48
N GLY A 525 -11.14 -13.73 24.43
CA GLY A 525 -9.96 -14.59 24.55
C GLY A 525 -9.83 -15.15 25.96
N GLY A 526 -9.71 -14.24 26.93
CA GLY A 526 -9.68 -14.60 28.34
C GLY A 526 -8.29 -14.41 28.93
N ALA A 527 -7.63 -15.48 29.34
CA ALA A 527 -6.33 -15.44 29.99
C ALA A 527 -5.29 -16.24 29.21
N GLY A 528 -4.49 -15.55 28.41
CA GLY A 528 -3.34 -16.06 27.68
C GLY A 528 -2.98 -15.04 26.62
N SER A 529 -2.49 -15.50 25.46
CA SER A 529 -2.38 -14.69 24.25
C SER A 529 -3.33 -15.25 23.21
N ASP A 530 -4.39 -14.51 22.94
CA ASP A 530 -5.53 -15.01 22.18
C ASP A 530 -5.59 -14.39 20.78
N THR A 531 -5.91 -15.21 19.79
CA THR A 531 -5.89 -14.84 18.37
C THR A 531 -7.27 -14.93 17.75
N VAL A 532 -7.68 -13.88 17.04
CA VAL A 532 -8.81 -13.95 16.11
C VAL A 532 -8.29 -14.06 14.69
N ASP A 533 -8.85 -14.99 13.93
CA ASP A 533 -8.38 -15.35 12.60
C ASP A 533 -9.46 -15.11 11.54
N PHE A 534 -9.25 -14.07 10.75
CA PHE A 534 -10.12 -13.64 9.66
C PHE A 534 -9.67 -14.17 8.29
N SER A 535 -8.69 -15.08 8.24
CA SER A 535 -8.06 -15.51 6.99
C SER A 535 -8.98 -16.25 6.03
N GLN A 536 -10.19 -16.62 6.46
CA GLN A 536 -11.19 -17.32 5.65
C GLN A 536 -12.48 -16.49 5.44
N GLU A 537 -12.49 -15.24 5.89
CA GLU A 537 -13.62 -14.33 5.77
C GLU A 537 -13.62 -13.60 4.40
N SER A 538 -14.81 -13.29 3.84
CA SER A 538 -14.99 -12.79 2.47
C SER A 538 -16.08 -11.72 2.39
N PRO A 539 -16.02 -10.63 1.56
CA PRO A 539 -14.98 -10.21 0.61
C PRO A 539 -14.49 -8.73 0.72
N PHE A 540 -14.71 -7.98 1.80
CA PHE A 540 -14.45 -6.53 1.88
C PHE A 540 -13.29 -6.14 2.81
N GLN A 541 -12.85 -4.87 2.75
CA GLN A 541 -11.79 -4.32 3.60
C GLN A 541 -12.14 -4.51 5.08
N LEU A 542 -11.23 -5.11 5.84
CA LEU A 542 -11.45 -5.45 7.25
C LEU A 542 -10.79 -4.39 8.13
N LEU A 543 -11.57 -3.63 8.89
CA LEU A 543 -11.06 -2.72 9.92
C LEU A 543 -11.34 -3.30 11.30
N VAL A 544 -10.30 -3.65 12.05
CA VAL A 544 -10.40 -4.10 13.44
C VAL A 544 -9.67 -3.12 14.35
N ASN A 545 -10.37 -2.60 15.35
CA ASN A 545 -9.78 -1.75 16.37
C ASN A 545 -9.98 -2.37 17.76
N LEU A 546 -8.89 -2.90 18.32
CA LEU A 546 -8.89 -3.54 19.64
C LEU A 546 -9.01 -2.54 20.79
N GLU A 547 -8.74 -1.25 20.58
CA GLU A 547 -8.95 -0.21 21.60
C GLU A 547 -10.44 0.11 21.75
N THR A 548 -11.15 0.29 20.64
CA THR A 548 -12.60 0.51 20.64
C THR A 548 -13.39 -0.78 20.80
N ASN A 549 -12.74 -1.93 20.61
CA ASN A 549 -13.31 -3.28 20.65
C ASN A 549 -14.40 -3.50 19.60
N VAL A 550 -14.25 -2.93 18.41
CA VAL A 550 -15.23 -3.02 17.31
C VAL A 550 -14.51 -3.28 16.00
N ALA A 551 -15.06 -4.17 15.18
CA ALA A 551 -14.69 -4.32 13.77
C ALA A 551 -15.76 -3.72 12.84
N SER A 552 -15.32 -3.26 11.67
CA SER A 552 -16.17 -2.70 10.63
C SER A 552 -15.69 -3.13 9.24
N GLY A 553 -16.62 -3.39 8.34
CA GLY A 553 -16.33 -3.90 6.98
C GLY A 553 -16.26 -5.43 6.94
N GLY A 554 -16.66 -6.00 5.80
CA GLY A 554 -16.70 -7.46 5.59
C GLY A 554 -17.78 -8.19 6.40
N THR A 555 -17.60 -9.50 6.58
CA THR A 555 -18.45 -10.34 7.45
C THR A 555 -18.27 -10.05 8.93
N ALA A 556 -17.17 -9.40 9.32
CA ALA A 556 -16.84 -9.03 10.70
C ALA A 556 -17.48 -7.69 11.15
N SER A 557 -18.34 -7.08 10.33
CA SER A 557 -18.90 -5.76 10.62
C SER A 557 -19.85 -5.82 11.82
N GLY A 558 -19.42 -5.26 12.95
CA GLY A 558 -20.15 -5.30 14.21
C GLY A 558 -19.51 -6.19 15.27
N ASP A 559 -18.51 -7.01 14.91
CA ASP A 559 -17.84 -7.90 15.85
C ASP A 559 -17.21 -7.13 17.01
N THR A 560 -17.23 -7.74 18.19
CA THR A 560 -16.65 -7.16 19.40
C THR A 560 -15.59 -8.04 20.04
N PHE A 561 -14.54 -7.41 20.55
CA PHE A 561 -13.35 -8.09 21.06
C PHE A 561 -13.16 -7.81 22.55
N TYR A 562 -12.76 -8.82 23.32
CA TYR A 562 -12.41 -8.64 24.73
C TYR A 562 -11.23 -9.52 25.09
N SER A 563 -10.13 -8.91 25.56
CA SER A 563 -8.89 -9.64 25.88
C SER A 563 -8.41 -10.46 24.69
N ILE A 564 -8.27 -9.79 23.55
CA ILE A 564 -7.70 -10.33 22.31
C ILE A 564 -6.44 -9.50 22.04
N GLU A 565 -5.34 -10.19 21.74
CA GLU A 565 -4.06 -9.54 21.48
C GLU A 565 -3.59 -9.74 20.03
N ASN A 566 -4.00 -10.82 19.38
CA ASN A 566 -3.47 -11.17 18.06
C ASN A 566 -4.57 -11.21 17.00
N LEU A 567 -4.23 -10.78 15.79
CA LEU A 567 -5.14 -10.77 14.64
C LEU A 567 -4.45 -11.37 13.42
N ILE A 568 -5.17 -12.21 12.69
CA ILE A 568 -4.76 -12.72 11.39
C ILE A 568 -5.73 -12.20 10.34
N GLY A 569 -5.19 -11.47 9.37
CA GLY A 569 -5.83 -10.90 8.21
C GLY A 569 -6.05 -11.88 7.07
N SER A 570 -6.50 -11.35 5.94
CA SER A 570 -6.91 -12.06 4.74
C SER A 570 -5.82 -12.05 3.66
N ASP A 571 -5.83 -13.05 2.76
CA ASP A 571 -4.70 -13.31 1.83
C ASP A 571 -4.66 -12.40 0.58
N ASP A 572 -5.71 -11.62 0.28
CA ASP A 572 -5.83 -10.90 -1.01
C ASP A 572 -6.33 -9.44 -0.85
N ARG A 573 -6.43 -8.89 0.37
CA ARG A 573 -7.20 -7.65 0.63
C ARG A 573 -6.58 -6.82 1.74
N ILE A 574 -6.80 -5.51 1.66
CA ILE A 574 -6.33 -4.56 2.67
C ILE A 574 -7.02 -4.82 4.01
N ASP A 575 -6.22 -5.10 5.02
CA ASP A 575 -6.60 -5.17 6.41
C ASP A 575 -6.11 -3.93 7.16
N ARG A 576 -6.94 -3.42 8.06
CA ARG A 576 -6.60 -2.29 8.92
C ARG A 576 -6.73 -2.67 10.37
N PHE A 577 -5.61 -2.88 11.04
CA PHE A 577 -5.58 -3.28 12.44
C PHE A 577 -5.01 -2.19 13.34
N ILE A 578 -5.73 -1.92 14.43
CA ILE A 578 -5.31 -0.99 15.48
C ILE A 578 -5.23 -1.77 16.80
N GLY A 579 -4.04 -1.80 17.37
CA GLY A 579 -3.71 -2.48 18.62
C GLY A 579 -4.14 -1.73 19.86
N THR A 580 -3.57 -2.16 20.98
CA THR A 580 -3.87 -1.69 22.34
C THR A 580 -2.59 -1.21 23.01
N SER A 581 -2.60 -1.00 24.34
CA SER A 581 -1.36 -0.70 25.07
C SER A 581 -0.59 -1.96 25.52
N ALA A 582 -0.87 -3.11 24.91
CA ALA A 582 -0.29 -4.41 25.25
C ALA A 582 0.42 -4.96 24.01
N ALA A 583 1.34 -5.91 24.21
CA ALA A 583 2.02 -6.55 23.08
C ALA A 583 1.00 -7.28 22.18
N ASN A 584 0.87 -6.79 20.95
CA ASN A 584 -0.02 -7.28 19.92
C ASN A 584 0.76 -8.04 18.84
N HIS A 585 0.12 -9.00 18.16
CA HIS A 585 0.71 -9.71 17.03
C HIS A 585 -0.26 -9.72 15.85
N PHE A 586 0.08 -8.99 14.80
CA PHE A 586 -0.73 -8.84 13.60
C PHE A 586 -0.05 -9.48 12.40
N ILE A 587 -0.81 -10.24 11.62
CA ILE A 587 -0.36 -10.92 10.41
C ILE A 587 -1.35 -10.59 9.29
N GLY A 588 -0.91 -9.90 8.24
CA GLY A 588 -1.75 -9.49 7.11
C GLY A 588 -1.98 -10.58 6.08
N GLN A 589 -0.91 -11.30 5.70
CA GLN A 589 -0.86 -12.29 4.62
C GLN A 589 -0.74 -11.66 3.23
N GLY A 590 -1.75 -10.93 2.74
CA GLY A 590 -1.66 -10.28 1.43
C GLY A 590 -2.70 -9.19 1.20
N GLY A 591 -2.40 -8.24 0.32
CA GLY A 591 -3.12 -6.96 0.24
C GLY A 591 -2.30 -5.86 0.91
N GLY A 592 -2.49 -4.60 0.48
CA GLY A 592 -1.69 -3.48 1.00
C GLY A 592 -2.21 -2.98 2.34
N ASP A 593 -1.73 -3.56 3.43
CA ASP A 593 -2.28 -3.47 4.77
C ASP A 593 -1.89 -2.20 5.52
N TYR A 594 -2.67 -1.87 6.56
CA TYR A 594 -2.40 -0.75 7.46
C TYR A 594 -2.45 -1.22 8.91
N PHE A 595 -1.31 -1.34 9.59
CA PHE A 595 -1.25 -1.70 11.00
C PHE A 595 -0.72 -0.56 11.87
N ASN A 596 -1.31 -0.43 13.06
CA ASN A 596 -0.83 0.46 14.10
C ASN A 596 -0.80 -0.32 15.43
N GLY A 597 0.40 -0.64 15.91
CA GLY A 597 0.67 -1.42 17.12
C GLY A 597 0.24 -0.71 18.40
N ARG A 598 0.52 0.61 18.49
CA ARG A 598 0.30 1.51 19.64
C ARG A 598 1.39 1.35 20.70
N ASP A 599 1.03 1.30 21.99
CA ASP A 599 2.03 1.06 23.03
C ASP A 599 2.15 -0.46 23.19
N GLY A 600 3.33 -1.05 23.26
CA GLY A 600 3.43 -2.50 23.25
C GLY A 600 4.83 -2.94 22.90
N ASN A 601 5.04 -4.25 22.85
CA ASN A 601 6.22 -4.77 22.15
C ASN A 601 5.63 -5.66 21.09
N ASP A 602 5.31 -5.05 19.96
CA ASP A 602 4.40 -5.59 18.97
C ASP A 602 5.17 -6.37 17.90
N ILE A 603 4.48 -7.34 17.29
CA ILE A 603 4.97 -8.07 16.12
C ILE A 603 3.99 -7.77 14.98
N LEU A 604 4.45 -7.04 13.98
CA LEU A 604 3.64 -6.65 12.84
C LEU A 604 4.23 -7.32 11.58
N ASP A 605 3.43 -8.13 10.91
CA ASP A 605 3.80 -8.84 9.67
C ASP A 605 2.79 -8.48 8.58
N GLY A 606 3.19 -7.64 7.62
CA GLY A 606 2.33 -7.19 6.52
C GLY A 606 2.03 -8.31 5.53
N GLY A 607 3.08 -8.98 5.05
CA GLY A 607 2.96 -10.21 4.28
C GLY A 607 3.32 -10.03 2.82
N ASN A 608 2.35 -9.93 1.92
CA ASN A 608 2.58 -9.68 0.50
C ASN A 608 1.88 -8.39 0.08
N ASP A 609 2.41 -7.73 -0.96
CA ASP A 609 2.02 -6.41 -1.42
C ASP A 609 2.60 -5.28 -0.55
N GLY A 610 2.30 -4.02 -0.89
CA GLY A 610 2.93 -2.87 -0.24
C GLY A 610 2.15 -2.37 0.97
N ASP A 611 2.77 -2.45 2.15
CA ASP A 611 2.13 -2.26 3.44
C ASP A 611 2.53 -0.96 4.16
N ILE A 612 1.71 -0.54 5.13
CA ILE A 612 2.00 0.60 6.00
C ILE A 612 1.89 0.16 7.46
N LEU A 613 3.04 -0.03 8.12
CA LEU A 613 3.11 -0.59 9.47
C LEU A 613 3.73 0.41 10.45
N TYR A 614 3.00 0.75 11.50
CA TYR A 614 3.47 1.61 12.59
C TYR A 614 3.56 0.81 13.90
N GLY A 615 4.76 0.68 14.48
CA GLY A 615 4.98 0.15 15.82
C GLY A 615 4.44 1.09 16.90
N GLU A 616 4.79 2.37 16.78
CA GLU A 616 4.48 3.48 17.70
C GLU A 616 5.30 3.49 18.99
N GLY A 617 5.03 2.67 20.00
CA GLY A 617 5.69 2.82 21.30
C GLY A 617 6.05 1.51 21.97
N GLY A 618 7.34 1.31 22.28
CA GLY A 618 7.90 0.14 22.95
C GLY A 618 8.91 -0.58 22.06
N ASP A 619 9.26 -1.83 22.31
CA ASP A 619 10.30 -2.49 21.50
C ASP A 619 9.66 -3.46 20.49
N ASP A 620 9.48 -2.99 19.26
CA ASP A 620 8.66 -3.63 18.23
C ASP A 620 9.50 -4.44 17.22
N THR A 621 8.86 -5.44 16.61
CA THR A 621 9.41 -6.26 15.52
C THR A 621 8.50 -6.14 14.31
N ILE A 622 9.02 -5.59 13.22
CA ILE A 622 8.23 -5.31 12.01
C ILE A 622 8.81 -6.09 10.83
N ILE A 623 7.93 -6.85 10.18
CA ILE A 623 8.16 -7.61 8.94
C ILE A 623 7.23 -6.97 7.91
N GLY A 624 7.80 -6.25 6.94
CA GLY A 624 7.02 -5.73 5.81
C GLY A 624 6.53 -6.89 4.94
N GLY A 625 7.49 -7.70 4.49
CA GLY A 625 7.22 -8.84 3.63
C GLY A 625 7.51 -8.48 2.18
N ALA A 626 6.84 -9.13 1.23
CA ALA A 626 7.14 -8.93 -0.19
C ALA A 626 6.38 -7.72 -0.73
N GLY A 627 7.05 -6.61 -1.00
CA GLY A 627 6.29 -5.39 -1.24
C GLY A 627 7.14 -4.15 -1.42
N GLN A 628 6.46 -3.01 -1.46
CA GLN A 628 7.09 -1.74 -1.17
C GLN A 628 6.42 -1.22 0.08
N ASP A 629 7.14 -1.29 1.19
CA ASP A 629 6.55 -1.06 2.49
C ASP A 629 6.98 0.27 3.09
N TYR A 630 6.07 0.87 3.83
CA TYR A 630 6.37 1.95 4.76
C TYR A 630 6.35 1.38 6.17
N LEU A 631 7.53 1.30 6.78
CA LEU A 631 7.73 0.72 8.10
C LEU A 631 8.22 1.80 9.05
N ASP A 632 7.52 2.01 10.17
CA ASP A 632 7.92 2.95 11.22
C ASP A 632 7.91 2.27 12.59
N GLY A 633 9.10 2.11 13.20
CA GLY A 633 9.25 1.54 14.54
C GLY A 633 8.72 2.44 15.66
N GLY A 634 8.78 3.77 15.51
CA GLY A 634 8.33 4.70 16.53
C GLY A 634 9.33 4.94 17.70
N ASP A 635 8.80 5.07 18.92
CA ASP A 635 9.52 5.29 20.17
C ASP A 635 9.92 3.94 20.79
N GLY A 636 11.18 3.55 20.72
CA GLY A 636 11.48 2.17 21.08
C GLY A 636 12.92 1.73 21.01
N THR A 637 13.10 0.41 20.93
CA THR A 637 14.29 -0.21 20.37
C THR A 637 13.81 -1.25 19.37
N ASP A 638 13.64 -0.80 18.15
CA ASP A 638 12.79 -1.48 17.18
C ASP A 638 13.61 -2.27 16.16
N THR A 639 13.04 -3.36 15.66
CA THR A 639 13.72 -4.30 14.78
C THR A 639 12.96 -4.50 13.47
N VAL A 640 13.60 -4.20 12.34
CA VAL A 640 13.10 -4.58 11.00
C VAL A 640 13.63 -5.96 10.62
N VAL A 641 12.80 -6.80 10.00
CA VAL A 641 13.12 -8.22 9.74
C VAL A 641 12.84 -8.62 8.30
N TYR A 642 13.86 -9.23 7.66
CA TYR A 642 13.81 -9.76 6.29
C TYR A 642 14.22 -11.24 6.20
N ASP A 643 14.13 -12.00 7.31
CA ASP A 643 14.65 -13.36 7.39
C ASP A 643 13.97 -14.35 6.43
N ALA A 644 12.72 -14.09 6.06
CA ALA A 644 11.95 -14.86 5.09
C ALA A 644 12.31 -14.54 3.62
N SER A 645 13.12 -13.51 3.37
CA SER A 645 13.36 -13.00 2.03
C SER A 645 14.01 -14.02 1.08
N PRO A 646 13.53 -14.12 -0.18
CA PRO A 646 14.01 -15.11 -1.15
C PRO A 646 15.35 -14.75 -1.81
N ALA A 647 15.90 -13.57 -1.52
CA ALA A 647 17.20 -13.10 -1.99
C ALA A 647 17.88 -12.21 -0.92
N GLY A 648 19.14 -11.87 -1.16
CA GLY A 648 19.90 -10.99 -0.26
C GLY A 648 19.35 -9.58 -0.28
N VAL A 649 19.30 -8.96 0.90
CA VAL A 649 18.78 -7.61 1.12
C VAL A 649 19.90 -6.63 1.47
N ARG A 650 19.71 -5.38 1.07
CA ARG A 650 20.52 -4.24 1.51
C ARG A 650 19.67 -3.36 2.42
N ILE A 651 20.05 -3.26 3.68
CA ILE A 651 19.33 -2.46 4.69
C ILE A 651 20.24 -1.30 5.12
N ASP A 652 19.72 -0.08 5.08
CA ASP A 652 20.41 1.13 5.53
C ASP A 652 19.54 1.91 6.52
N LEU A 653 19.75 1.64 7.82
CA LEU A 653 19.01 2.30 8.90
C LEU A 653 19.38 3.78 9.05
N ALA A 654 20.53 4.20 8.53
CA ALA A 654 20.96 5.60 8.57
C ALA A 654 20.26 6.44 7.50
N GLN A 655 19.99 5.86 6.33
CA GLN A 655 19.22 6.49 5.24
C GLN A 655 17.72 6.22 5.33
N GLY A 656 17.30 5.22 6.10
CA GLY A 656 15.88 4.84 6.23
C GLY A 656 15.37 4.09 5.00
N THR A 657 16.18 3.18 4.45
CA THR A 657 15.83 2.42 3.24
C THR A 657 16.24 0.95 3.35
N ALA A 658 15.50 0.08 2.66
CA ALA A 658 15.92 -1.30 2.40
C ALA A 658 15.54 -1.70 0.97
N SER A 659 16.39 -2.50 0.31
CA SER A 659 16.21 -2.91 -1.09
C SER A 659 16.72 -4.33 -1.33
N GLY A 660 16.28 -4.96 -2.42
CA GLY A 660 16.59 -6.35 -2.76
C GLY A 660 15.64 -7.34 -2.10
N GLY A 661 15.40 -8.46 -2.78
CA GLY A 661 14.58 -9.55 -2.24
C GLY A 661 13.13 -9.13 -2.00
N ASP A 662 12.71 -9.20 -0.74
CA ASP A 662 11.35 -8.86 -0.27
C ASP A 662 11.18 -7.34 -0.15
N ALA A 663 12.27 -6.63 0.13
CA ALA A 663 12.32 -5.17 0.12
C ALA A 663 12.25 -4.57 -1.30
N ASP A 664 11.94 -5.38 -2.33
CA ASP A 664 11.73 -4.92 -3.70
C ASP A 664 10.30 -5.25 -4.16
N GLY A 665 9.48 -4.23 -4.43
CA GLY A 665 8.08 -4.41 -4.82
C GLY A 665 7.72 -3.94 -6.24
N PRO A 666 6.58 -4.38 -6.79
CA PRO A 666 6.02 -3.80 -8.01
C PRO A 666 5.83 -2.29 -7.82
N VAL A 667 6.16 -1.53 -8.87
CA VAL A 667 6.13 -0.06 -8.91
C VAL A 667 4.86 0.52 -8.30
N GLN A 668 4.99 1.23 -7.18
CA GLN A 668 3.98 2.20 -6.77
C GLN A 668 4.29 3.53 -7.49
N ILE A 669 3.39 3.97 -8.37
CA ILE A 669 3.48 5.33 -8.94
C ILE A 669 2.90 6.29 -7.92
N VAL A 670 3.74 6.77 -7.00
CA VAL A 670 3.42 7.98 -6.24
C VAL A 670 3.44 9.14 -7.23
N GLY A 671 2.43 10.02 -7.19
CA GLY A 671 2.12 11.00 -8.25
C GLY A 671 3.31 11.67 -8.95
N ARG A 672 3.15 11.96 -10.25
CA ARG A 672 4.16 12.45 -11.22
C ARG A 672 5.18 11.43 -11.74
N GLY A 673 4.84 10.14 -11.78
CA GLY A 673 5.59 9.16 -12.58
C GLY A 673 6.89 8.66 -11.93
N THR A 674 7.10 8.91 -10.64
CA THR A 674 8.20 8.30 -9.90
C THR A 674 7.84 6.88 -9.50
N VAL A 675 8.82 6.00 -9.68
CA VAL A 675 8.78 4.59 -9.37
C VAL A 675 9.71 4.39 -8.17
N ILE A 676 9.15 4.39 -6.97
CA ILE A 676 9.86 3.80 -5.84
C ILE A 676 9.82 2.27 -6.08
N ARG A 677 10.85 1.53 -5.68
CA ARG A 677 10.95 0.06 -5.80
C ARG A 677 11.43 -0.62 -4.55
N HIS A 678 11.62 0.14 -3.48
CA HIS A 678 12.29 -0.31 -2.27
C HIS A 678 11.50 0.13 -1.04
N ASP A 679 11.76 -0.49 0.11
CA ASP A 679 11.10 -0.13 1.35
C ASP A 679 11.61 1.20 1.92
N ILE A 680 10.75 1.83 2.72
CA ILE A 680 11.02 3.05 3.48
C ILE A 680 10.96 2.69 4.97
N LEU A 681 12.05 3.00 5.67
CA LEU A 681 12.25 2.65 7.07
C LEU A 681 12.36 3.93 7.93
N ALA A 682 11.61 3.97 9.02
CA ALA A 682 11.68 5.01 10.04
C ALA A 682 11.75 4.40 11.45
N GLY A 683 12.45 5.06 12.37
CA GLY A 683 12.43 4.67 13.78
C GLY A 683 13.12 3.36 14.16
N PHE A 684 13.94 2.74 13.29
CA PHE A 684 14.59 1.46 13.61
C PHE A 684 16.01 1.58 14.16
N GLU A 685 16.32 0.78 15.18
CA GLU A 685 17.68 0.60 15.72
C GLU A 685 18.30 -0.74 15.33
N ASN A 686 17.51 -1.76 15.02
CA ASN A 686 18.00 -3.12 14.78
C ASN A 686 17.51 -3.64 13.44
N ALA A 687 18.28 -4.58 12.86
CA ALA A 687 17.91 -5.21 11.60
C ALA A 687 18.31 -6.69 11.57
N ILE A 688 17.44 -7.51 11.00
CA ILE A 688 17.69 -8.91 10.68
C ILE A 688 17.61 -9.09 9.17
N GLY A 689 18.71 -9.52 8.57
CA GLY A 689 18.82 -9.88 7.15
C GLY A 689 18.16 -11.21 6.81
N SER A 690 18.36 -11.63 5.57
CA SER A 690 17.79 -12.81 4.95
C SER A 690 18.60 -14.09 5.23
N PHE A 691 18.31 -15.15 4.46
CA PHE A 691 19.15 -16.35 4.41
C PHE A 691 20.17 -16.36 3.26
N HIS A 692 20.42 -15.18 2.68
CA HIS A 692 21.31 -14.93 1.55
C HIS A 692 22.33 -13.86 1.90
N ASP A 693 23.29 -13.62 1.00
CA ASP A 693 24.36 -12.63 1.23
C ASP A 693 23.76 -11.22 1.35
N ASP A 694 23.73 -10.67 2.57
CA ASP A 694 23.13 -9.38 2.88
C ASP A 694 24.17 -8.26 3.07
N TYR A 695 23.71 -7.00 2.95
CA TYR A 695 24.50 -5.84 3.35
C TYR A 695 23.70 -4.92 4.28
N ILE A 696 24.08 -4.91 5.55
CA ILE A 696 23.33 -4.21 6.61
C ILE A 696 24.17 -3.06 7.15
N ILE A 697 23.60 -1.86 7.16
CA ILE A 697 24.20 -0.62 7.66
C ILE A 697 23.34 -0.08 8.81
N GLY A 698 23.95 0.01 9.99
CA GLY A 698 23.37 0.62 11.19
C GLY A 698 23.37 2.15 11.13
N ASN A 699 22.80 2.77 12.15
CA ASN A 699 22.74 4.23 12.30
C ASN A 699 23.74 4.74 13.35
N ASP A 700 23.54 5.94 13.88
CA ASP A 700 24.43 6.53 14.90
C ASP A 700 24.12 6.05 16.34
N GLN A 701 23.15 5.14 16.51
CA GLN A 701 22.75 4.57 17.79
C GLN A 701 23.48 3.25 18.07
N ALA A 702 23.19 2.60 19.20
CA ALA A 702 23.73 1.26 19.45
C ALA A 702 22.82 0.24 18.77
N ASN A 703 23.29 -0.38 17.68
CA ASN A 703 22.50 -1.28 16.86
C ASN A 703 22.79 -2.76 17.18
N GLU A 704 21.78 -3.62 17.07
CA GLU A 704 21.92 -5.09 16.97
C GLU A 704 21.60 -5.51 15.54
N LEU A 705 22.64 -5.88 14.79
CA LEU A 705 22.55 -6.24 13.37
C LEU A 705 22.82 -7.75 13.21
N SER A 706 21.92 -8.46 12.55
CA SER A 706 22.07 -9.89 12.26
C SER A 706 22.01 -10.15 10.76
N GLY A 707 23.10 -10.67 10.17
CA GLY A 707 23.16 -11.06 8.75
C GLY A 707 22.26 -12.26 8.49
N GLY A 708 22.61 -13.42 9.04
CA GLY A 708 21.72 -14.59 9.02
C GLY A 708 22.43 -15.81 8.50
N ARG A 709 22.09 -16.25 7.29
CA ARG A 709 22.92 -17.21 6.54
C ARG A 709 23.37 -16.50 5.27
N GLY A 710 24.53 -16.87 4.75
CA GLY A 710 25.09 -16.15 3.62
C GLY A 710 26.47 -15.64 4.00
N ASP A 711 27.19 -15.08 3.03
CA ASP A 711 28.42 -14.35 3.30
C ASP A 711 28.06 -12.86 3.45
N ASP A 712 27.72 -12.45 4.67
CA ASP A 712 27.09 -11.17 4.95
C ASP A 712 28.11 -10.04 5.19
N THR A 713 27.73 -8.80 4.88
CA THR A 713 28.51 -7.60 5.23
C THR A 713 27.73 -6.73 6.20
N LEU A 714 28.35 -6.39 7.34
CA LEU A 714 27.69 -5.65 8.42
C LEU A 714 28.52 -4.42 8.79
N ALA A 715 27.95 -3.23 8.60
CA ALA A 715 28.54 -1.96 9.03
C ALA A 715 27.72 -1.40 10.19
N GLY A 716 28.28 -1.37 11.40
CA GLY A 716 27.56 -0.90 12.60
C GLY A 716 27.22 0.58 12.61
N GLY A 717 28.00 1.40 11.88
CA GLY A 717 27.88 2.86 11.99
C GLY A 717 28.63 3.40 13.20
N ALA A 718 28.10 4.45 13.82
CA ALA A 718 28.64 4.97 15.07
C ALA A 718 27.83 4.41 16.22
N GLY A 719 28.47 3.88 17.26
CA GLY A 719 27.69 3.22 18.30
C GLY A 719 28.54 2.32 19.17
N GLN A 720 27.88 1.44 19.91
CA GLN A 720 28.50 0.25 20.48
C GLN A 720 27.66 -0.91 20.01
N ASP A 721 27.99 -1.41 18.83
CA ASP A 721 27.07 -2.23 18.06
C ASP A 721 27.32 -3.72 18.33
N THR A 722 26.31 -4.53 18.08
CA THR A 722 26.42 -5.98 18.06
C THR A 722 26.25 -6.45 16.63
N LEU A 723 27.34 -6.91 16.02
CA LEU A 723 27.33 -7.44 14.65
C LEU A 723 27.36 -8.96 14.70
N ASN A 724 26.26 -9.57 14.29
CA ASN A 724 26.11 -11.02 14.21
C ASN A 724 26.06 -11.46 12.75
N GLY A 725 27.17 -11.99 12.22
CA GLY A 725 27.20 -12.50 10.85
C GLY A 725 26.33 -13.74 10.65
N GLY A 726 26.20 -14.57 11.69
CA GLY A 726 25.42 -15.79 11.61
C GLY A 726 26.20 -16.94 10.98
N ALA A 727 25.80 -17.41 9.80
CA ALA A 727 26.38 -18.59 9.16
C ALA A 727 26.82 -18.31 7.72
N GLY A 728 28.11 -18.05 7.55
CA GLY A 728 28.82 -18.13 6.29
C GLY A 728 30.24 -17.62 6.49
N ARG A 729 30.66 -16.69 5.65
CA ARG A 729 31.92 -15.94 5.78
C ARG A 729 31.62 -14.47 5.89
N ASP A 730 31.37 -14.03 7.12
CA ASP A 730 30.77 -12.74 7.35
C ASP A 730 31.83 -11.67 7.61
N THR A 731 31.56 -10.44 7.15
CA THR A 731 32.50 -9.32 7.16
C THR A 731 31.96 -8.17 8.00
N ALA A 732 32.70 -7.79 9.05
CA ALA A 732 32.49 -6.50 9.70
C ALA A 732 33.16 -5.39 8.87
N ASP A 733 32.36 -4.42 8.42
CA ASP A 733 32.79 -3.36 7.51
C ASP A 733 32.93 -2.00 8.21
N TYR A 734 34.16 -1.48 8.23
CA TYR A 734 34.51 -0.18 8.79
C TYR A 734 34.92 0.84 7.73
N ALA A 735 34.63 0.58 6.44
CA ALA A 735 35.02 1.44 5.34
C ALA A 735 34.56 2.90 5.56
N GLY A 736 33.34 3.09 6.08
CA GLY A 736 32.78 4.42 6.37
C GLY A 736 33.32 5.13 7.61
N ALA A 737 34.25 4.55 8.38
CA ALA A 737 34.71 5.16 9.63
C ALA A 737 35.61 6.40 9.40
N ASP A 738 35.38 7.45 10.19
CA ASP A 738 36.08 8.75 10.11
C ASP A 738 37.52 8.74 10.68
N ASP A 739 37.96 7.63 11.28
CA ASP A 739 39.26 7.46 11.91
C ASP A 739 39.73 5.99 11.75
N GLY A 740 41.03 5.74 11.99
CA GLY A 740 41.59 4.38 11.97
C GLY A 740 41.03 3.50 13.09
N VAL A 741 40.58 2.30 12.71
CA VAL A 741 39.93 1.32 13.57
C VAL A 741 40.91 0.32 14.16
N ARG A 742 40.50 -0.30 15.27
CA ARG A 742 41.30 -1.33 15.94
C ARG A 742 40.43 -2.53 16.18
N VAL A 743 40.55 -3.55 15.36
CA VAL A 743 39.68 -4.73 15.35
C VAL A 743 40.46 -5.99 15.76
N ASN A 744 39.83 -6.87 16.55
CA ASN A 744 40.45 -8.10 17.04
C ASN A 744 39.42 -9.23 17.20
N LEU A 745 39.31 -10.06 16.17
CA LEU A 745 38.39 -11.21 16.12
C LEU A 745 38.69 -12.21 17.24
N ALA A 746 39.96 -12.41 17.61
CA ALA A 746 40.35 -13.34 18.67
C ALA A 746 39.81 -13.00 20.08
N SER A 747 39.35 -11.76 20.31
CA SER A 747 38.68 -11.37 21.55
C SER A 747 37.17 -11.15 21.43
N GLY A 748 36.58 -11.34 20.24
CA GLY A 748 35.15 -11.13 19.99
C GLY A 748 34.72 -9.66 19.95
N GLY A 749 35.62 -8.74 19.56
CA GLY A 749 35.30 -7.32 19.40
C GLY A 749 36.50 -6.39 19.63
N SER A 750 36.55 -5.28 18.88
CA SER A 750 37.16 -4.02 19.29
C SER A 750 36.88 -2.88 18.30
N ALA A 751 36.48 -1.73 18.87
CA ALA A 751 36.26 -0.36 18.35
C ALA A 751 35.16 0.33 19.19
N GLY A 752 34.36 -0.49 19.88
CA GLY A 752 33.11 -0.11 20.54
C GLY A 752 32.17 -1.32 20.47
N ASP A 753 32.32 -2.08 19.38
CA ASP A 753 31.39 -3.12 18.95
C ASP A 753 31.80 -4.52 19.43
N SER A 754 30.81 -5.40 19.40
CA SER A 754 30.92 -6.82 19.72
C SER A 754 30.56 -7.67 18.51
N PHE A 755 31.28 -8.78 18.32
CA PHE A 755 31.09 -9.64 17.15
C PHE A 755 30.64 -11.04 17.54
N VAL A 756 29.68 -11.55 16.79
CA VAL A 756 29.20 -12.93 16.84
C VAL A 756 29.32 -13.50 15.43
N SER A 757 30.02 -14.63 15.28
CA SER A 757 30.24 -15.27 13.98
C SER A 757 30.69 -14.30 12.87
N ILE A 758 31.76 -13.53 13.14
CA ILE A 758 32.40 -12.69 12.12
C ILE A 758 33.79 -13.25 11.88
N GLU A 759 34.07 -13.63 10.64
CA GLU A 759 35.34 -14.20 10.22
C GLU A 759 36.24 -13.19 9.50
N ASN A 760 35.67 -12.13 8.92
CA ASN A 760 36.38 -11.17 8.08
C ASN A 760 36.21 -9.73 8.58
N VAL A 761 37.17 -8.87 8.23
CA VAL A 761 37.13 -7.45 8.59
C VAL A 761 37.62 -6.60 7.43
N SER A 762 36.84 -5.58 7.11
CA SER A 762 37.24 -4.47 6.25
C SER A 762 37.55 -3.24 7.11
N GLY A 763 38.74 -2.68 6.93
CA GLY A 763 39.25 -1.49 7.62
C GLY A 763 38.60 -0.18 7.16
N SER A 764 39.11 0.96 7.63
CA SER A 764 38.73 2.29 7.17
C SER A 764 39.80 2.86 6.23
N GLY A 765 39.57 4.05 5.66
CA GLY A 765 40.59 4.72 4.83
C GLY A 765 41.76 5.34 5.62
N PHE A 766 42.02 4.89 6.86
CA PHE A 766 42.99 5.46 7.80
C PHE A 766 43.81 4.38 8.50
N ASP A 767 44.92 4.76 9.14
CA ASP A 767 45.84 3.85 9.86
C ASP A 767 45.14 2.84 10.80
N ASP A 768 45.00 1.60 10.35
CA ASP A 768 44.25 0.57 11.01
C ASP A 768 45.10 -0.43 11.78
N ARG A 769 44.42 -1.14 12.69
CA ARG A 769 44.99 -2.30 13.37
C ARG A 769 44.02 -3.45 13.41
N LEU A 770 44.13 -4.34 12.44
CA LEU A 770 43.26 -5.49 12.26
C LEU A 770 43.95 -6.77 12.73
N ARG A 771 43.20 -7.62 13.41
CA ARG A 771 43.70 -8.90 13.90
C ARG A 771 42.65 -10.00 13.79
N GLY A 772 42.99 -11.05 13.07
CA GLY A 772 42.23 -12.29 12.96
C GLY A 772 42.35 -13.18 14.19
N ASP A 773 41.82 -14.39 14.08
CA ASP A 773 41.71 -15.35 15.16
C ASP A 773 42.49 -16.66 14.91
N GLY A 774 41.84 -17.81 14.94
CA GLY A 774 42.44 -19.11 14.65
C GLY A 774 41.79 -19.83 13.48
N ALA A 775 40.80 -19.21 12.84
CA ALA A 775 40.17 -19.63 11.61
C ALA A 775 40.87 -18.97 10.39
N ALA A 776 40.42 -19.28 9.18
CA ALA A 776 40.88 -18.58 7.98
C ALA A 776 40.13 -17.25 7.88
N ASN A 777 40.81 -16.12 8.03
CA ASN A 777 40.22 -14.79 8.02
C ASN A 777 40.61 -14.01 6.75
N MET A 778 39.73 -13.13 6.26
CA MET A 778 40.07 -12.07 5.31
C MET A 778 40.16 -10.73 6.03
N LEU A 779 41.32 -10.07 5.95
CA LEU A 779 41.57 -8.75 6.54
C LEU A 779 41.95 -7.77 5.42
N ILE A 780 41.18 -6.71 5.25
CA ILE A 780 41.39 -5.67 4.23
C ILE A 780 41.71 -4.36 4.96
N GLY A 781 42.86 -3.75 4.69
CA GLY A 781 43.30 -2.48 5.29
C GLY A 781 42.66 -1.25 4.64
N GLN A 782 42.52 -1.28 3.31
CA GLN A 782 42.01 -0.21 2.44
C GLN A 782 43.01 0.90 2.13
N GLY A 783 43.26 1.81 3.08
CA GLY A 783 44.15 2.95 2.89
C GLY A 783 44.68 3.42 4.24
N GLY A 784 45.84 4.08 4.25
CA GLY A 784 46.55 4.44 5.48
C GLY A 784 47.66 3.45 5.84
N ASP A 785 48.43 3.74 6.90
CA ASP A 785 49.54 2.87 7.32
C ASP A 785 49.02 1.73 8.24
N ASP A 786 48.70 0.57 7.68
CA ASP A 786 47.94 -0.45 8.40
C ASP A 786 48.77 -1.54 9.09
N ASN A 787 48.19 -2.15 10.14
CA ASN A 787 48.77 -3.30 10.83
C ASN A 787 47.84 -4.52 10.83
N LEU A 788 47.97 -5.37 9.82
CA LEU A 788 47.19 -6.59 9.66
C LEU A 788 47.91 -7.81 10.26
N ARG A 789 47.15 -8.65 10.99
CA ARG A 789 47.66 -9.88 11.59
C ARG A 789 46.64 -11.00 11.48
N GLY A 790 46.90 -12.01 10.65
CA GLY A 790 46.03 -13.17 10.45
C GLY A 790 45.89 -14.00 11.73
N GLY A 791 46.97 -14.67 12.13
CA GLY A 791 47.04 -15.39 13.40
C GLY A 791 47.40 -16.85 13.20
N ARG A 792 46.39 -17.73 13.28
CA ARG A 792 46.50 -19.12 12.81
C ARG A 792 45.38 -19.34 11.81
N GLY A 793 45.53 -20.30 10.91
CA GLY A 793 44.56 -20.50 9.83
C GLY A 793 45.19 -20.09 8.52
N ASP A 794 44.51 -20.32 7.41
CA ASP A 794 44.97 -19.93 6.09
C ASP A 794 44.34 -18.56 5.79
N ASP A 795 45.04 -17.48 6.14
CA ASP A 795 44.50 -16.12 6.15
C ASP A 795 44.76 -15.38 4.83
N SER A 796 43.90 -14.42 4.48
CA SER A 796 44.12 -13.49 3.36
C SER A 796 44.23 -12.07 3.89
N LEU A 797 45.41 -11.47 3.77
CA LEU A 797 45.70 -10.11 4.22
C LEU A 797 45.93 -9.24 2.98
N ILE A 798 45.11 -8.20 2.85
CA ILE A 798 45.19 -7.20 1.78
C ILE A 798 45.43 -5.87 2.46
N GLY A 799 46.57 -5.24 2.22
CA GLY A 799 46.89 -3.90 2.72
C GLY A 799 45.99 -2.86 2.03
N ASP A 800 46.54 -2.21 1.02
CA ASP A 800 45.80 -1.28 0.19
C ASP A 800 45.10 -1.97 -1.01
N PHE A 801 44.05 -1.32 -1.53
CA PHE A 801 43.35 -1.82 -2.72
C PHE A 801 44.27 -1.89 -3.95
N ALA A 802 44.11 -2.97 -4.74
CA ALA A 802 44.88 -3.17 -5.96
C ALA A 802 44.43 -2.29 -7.14
N ASP A 803 43.17 -1.84 -7.11
CA ASP A 803 42.52 -1.11 -8.20
C ASP A 803 42.07 0.26 -7.70
N GLN A 804 42.83 1.29 -8.05
CA GLN A 804 42.28 2.64 -8.19
C GLN A 804 41.60 2.67 -9.56
N GLY A 805 40.53 1.89 -9.72
CA GLY A 805 39.75 1.90 -10.94
C GLY A 805 39.41 3.34 -11.27
N ASP A 806 39.42 3.70 -12.56
CA ASP A 806 38.89 5.01 -12.96
C ASP A 806 37.54 5.17 -12.26
N PRO A 807 37.29 6.31 -11.58
CA PRO A 807 36.06 6.51 -10.83
C PRO A 807 34.92 6.11 -11.74
N VAL A 808 34.05 5.24 -11.24
CA VAL A 808 32.96 4.69 -12.04
C VAL A 808 32.24 5.88 -12.69
N PRO A 809 32.01 5.88 -14.03
CA PRO A 809 31.47 7.04 -14.71
C PRO A 809 30.20 7.53 -14.01
N GLN A 810 30.32 8.71 -13.40
CA GLN A 810 29.23 9.42 -12.74
C GLN A 810 29.01 10.73 -13.48
N PRO A 811 27.78 11.00 -13.94
CA PRO A 811 27.37 12.29 -14.42
C PRO A 811 27.83 13.42 -13.49
N GLY A 812 28.49 14.40 -14.08
CA GLY A 812 29.02 15.56 -13.37
C GLY A 812 27.92 16.52 -12.92
N MET A 813 28.11 17.11 -11.73
CA MET A 813 27.28 18.22 -11.25
C MET A 813 27.51 19.49 -12.10
N GLY A 814 26.45 19.89 -12.79
CA GLY A 814 26.28 21.08 -13.60
C GLY A 814 25.12 21.97 -13.15
N SER A 815 24.31 22.44 -14.10
CA SER A 815 23.22 23.41 -13.84
C SER A 815 21.82 22.81 -13.70
N GLY A 816 21.64 21.50 -13.91
CA GLY A 816 20.34 20.82 -13.96
C GLY A 816 19.59 21.00 -15.28
N TYR A 817 20.15 21.78 -16.22
CA TYR A 817 19.50 22.11 -17.49
C TYR A 817 20.50 22.15 -18.64
N ALA A 818 20.12 21.52 -19.76
CA ALA A 818 20.75 21.67 -21.06
C ALA A 818 19.76 22.23 -22.10
N THR A 819 20.27 22.86 -23.15
CA THR A 819 19.43 23.39 -24.23
C THR A 819 20.04 23.06 -25.59
N LEU A 820 19.29 22.31 -26.38
CA LEU A 820 19.62 21.94 -27.75
C LEU A 820 18.75 22.75 -28.73
N GLY A 821 19.40 23.51 -29.62
CA GLY A 821 18.70 24.37 -30.58
C GLY A 821 18.28 23.64 -31.87
N PRO A 822 17.39 24.24 -32.68
CA PRO A 822 16.81 23.62 -33.90
C PRO A 822 17.83 23.31 -35.01
N ASP A 823 19.04 23.88 -34.94
CA ASP A 823 20.12 23.65 -35.92
C ASP A 823 21.17 22.63 -35.43
N ALA A 824 20.97 22.01 -34.26
CA ALA A 824 21.88 21.01 -33.73
C ALA A 824 21.76 19.68 -34.52
N ALA A 825 22.88 18.99 -34.71
CA ALA A 825 22.92 17.72 -35.41
C ALA A 825 23.24 16.61 -34.39
N ASN A 826 22.21 15.94 -33.86
CA ASN A 826 22.31 14.80 -32.96
C ASN A 826 21.54 13.59 -33.51
N ASN A 827 21.77 13.27 -34.78
CA ASN A 827 20.92 12.36 -35.57
C ASN A 827 21.47 10.93 -35.63
N SER A 828 22.48 10.63 -34.80
CA SER A 828 23.16 9.34 -34.71
C SER A 828 23.96 9.26 -33.42
N ILE A 829 24.30 8.03 -33.01
CA ILE A 829 25.24 7.74 -31.92
C ILE A 829 26.55 8.53 -32.05
N GLU A 830 27.13 8.64 -33.26
CA GLU A 830 28.38 9.40 -33.49
C GLU A 830 28.26 10.91 -33.21
N THR A 831 27.04 11.43 -33.20
CA THR A 831 26.73 12.86 -33.07
C THR A 831 25.85 13.16 -31.85
N ALA A 832 25.64 12.18 -30.96
CA ALA A 832 24.77 12.30 -29.81
C ALA A 832 25.14 13.53 -28.95
N PHE A 833 24.12 14.20 -28.41
CA PHE A 833 24.34 15.33 -27.51
C PHE A 833 24.66 14.82 -26.11
N ASP A 834 25.87 15.09 -25.64
CA ASP A 834 26.35 14.65 -24.33
C ASP A 834 25.71 15.45 -23.19
N ILE A 835 24.98 14.76 -22.33
CA ILE A 835 24.28 15.34 -21.19
C ILE A 835 25.01 15.13 -19.86
N SER A 836 26.11 14.37 -19.85
CA SER A 836 26.76 13.85 -18.63
C SER A 836 27.16 14.93 -17.63
N ASP A 837 27.50 16.14 -18.07
CA ASP A 837 27.96 17.24 -17.19
C ASP A 837 26.85 18.23 -16.75
N ASN A 838 25.56 17.93 -17.00
CA ASN A 838 24.48 18.90 -16.80
C ASN A 838 23.58 18.64 -15.59
N PHE A 839 23.90 17.67 -14.73
CA PHE A 839 23.03 17.24 -13.64
C PHE A 839 23.08 18.17 -12.41
N SER A 840 22.07 18.16 -11.54
CA SER A 840 22.00 18.99 -10.33
C SER A 840 21.24 18.28 -9.21
N LEU A 841 21.39 18.77 -7.97
CA LEU A 841 20.58 18.45 -6.78
C LEU A 841 19.74 19.66 -6.33
N ALA A 842 19.62 20.66 -7.20
CA ALA A 842 18.78 21.82 -6.94
C ALA A 842 17.33 21.45 -7.25
N GLU A 843 16.39 21.88 -6.41
CA GLU A 843 14.96 21.69 -6.65
C GLU A 843 14.57 22.05 -8.08
N ASP A 844 14.06 21.07 -8.82
CA ASP A 844 13.38 21.22 -10.09
C ASP A 844 11.92 20.76 -9.90
N PRO A 845 10.93 21.66 -9.99
CA PRO A 845 9.54 21.29 -9.79
C PRO A 845 8.99 20.38 -10.88
N ASP A 846 9.71 20.16 -11.99
CA ASP A 846 9.35 19.22 -13.04
C ASP A 846 9.90 17.80 -12.74
N ILE A 847 10.74 17.62 -11.70
CA ILE A 847 11.37 16.34 -11.31
C ILE A 847 11.21 16.10 -9.79
N PHE A 848 10.52 15.02 -9.40
CA PHE A 848 10.31 14.69 -7.97
C PHE A 848 11.62 14.26 -7.31
N ASP A 849 11.78 14.62 -6.04
CA ASP A 849 12.98 14.40 -5.24
C ASP A 849 14.29 14.95 -5.83
N SER A 850 14.17 16.08 -6.55
CA SER A 850 15.29 16.85 -7.11
C SER A 850 16.31 17.35 -6.06
N THR A 851 16.05 17.14 -4.77
CA THR A 851 17.00 17.43 -3.69
C THR A 851 17.89 16.25 -3.31
N THR A 852 17.48 15.00 -3.57
CA THR A 852 18.22 13.81 -3.16
C THR A 852 18.74 12.99 -4.34
N VAL A 853 18.12 13.10 -5.53
CA VAL A 853 18.50 12.38 -6.76
C VAL A 853 19.10 13.34 -7.81
N LEU A 854 20.19 12.91 -8.45
CA LEU A 854 20.83 13.67 -9.54
C LEU A 854 19.93 13.70 -10.77
N HIS A 855 19.61 14.90 -11.26
CA HIS A 855 18.70 15.07 -12.38
C HIS A 855 19.16 16.15 -13.38
N THR A 856 18.71 16.05 -14.64
CA THR A 856 18.87 17.08 -15.67
C THR A 856 17.65 17.15 -16.59
N THR A 857 17.33 18.35 -17.08
CA THR A 857 16.32 18.56 -18.13
C THR A 857 16.99 19.10 -19.41
N VAL A 858 16.76 18.44 -20.54
CA VAL A 858 17.21 18.89 -21.86
C VAL A 858 16.05 19.51 -22.63
N ASN A 859 16.09 20.81 -22.86
CA ASN A 859 15.14 21.47 -23.77
C ASN A 859 15.64 21.35 -25.21
N ALA A 860 14.94 20.62 -26.07
CA ALA A 860 15.34 20.35 -27.45
C ALA A 860 14.31 20.87 -28.47
N THR A 861 14.78 21.04 -29.71
CA THR A 861 13.90 21.31 -30.86
C THR A 861 14.26 20.37 -32.01
N GLY A 862 13.29 19.57 -32.46
CA GLY A 862 13.43 18.58 -33.51
C GLY A 862 13.93 19.18 -34.83
N ASN A 863 14.77 18.42 -35.52
CA ASN A 863 15.47 18.85 -36.74
C ASN A 863 15.12 17.99 -37.98
N GLY A 864 14.16 17.07 -37.87
CA GLY A 864 13.71 16.19 -38.95
C GLY A 864 14.41 14.83 -39.05
N GLU A 865 15.47 14.56 -38.27
CA GLU A 865 16.36 13.40 -38.49
C GLU A 865 16.75 12.58 -37.24
N GLY A 866 16.30 12.96 -36.03
CA GLY A 866 16.37 12.14 -34.79
C GLY A 866 17.00 12.82 -33.57
N GLY A 867 16.71 12.33 -32.36
CA GLY A 867 17.19 12.89 -31.08
C GLY A 867 18.07 11.92 -30.27
N TYR A 868 19.38 11.85 -30.55
CA TYR A 868 20.32 11.04 -29.77
C TYR A 868 20.99 11.86 -28.66
N TYR A 869 21.02 11.32 -27.45
CA TYR A 869 21.68 11.88 -26.27
C TYR A 869 22.61 10.83 -25.67
N SER A 870 23.81 11.22 -25.24
CA SER A 870 24.75 10.29 -24.60
C SER A 870 24.92 10.60 -23.13
N ILE A 871 25.03 9.56 -22.32
CA ILE A 871 25.28 9.63 -20.89
C ILE A 871 26.22 8.49 -20.48
N ASP A 872 27.22 8.78 -19.66
CA ASP A 872 28.08 7.76 -19.07
C ASP A 872 27.46 7.26 -17.75
N LEU A 873 27.39 5.94 -17.54
CA LEU A 873 26.74 5.33 -16.37
C LEU A 873 27.56 4.18 -15.77
N ALA A 874 27.36 3.97 -14.46
CA ALA A 874 27.94 2.87 -13.69
C ALA A 874 27.01 1.65 -13.67
N VAL A 875 27.57 0.42 -13.62
CA VAL A 875 26.79 -0.79 -13.31
C VAL A 875 26.01 -0.61 -11.99
N GLY A 876 24.76 -1.07 -11.97
CA GLY A 876 23.84 -0.92 -10.84
C GLY A 876 23.14 0.45 -10.76
N THR A 877 23.50 1.43 -11.59
CA THR A 877 22.78 2.72 -11.66
C THR A 877 21.36 2.50 -12.16
N VAL A 878 20.38 3.12 -11.52
CA VAL A 878 19.02 3.21 -12.03
C VAL A 878 18.89 4.52 -12.81
N ILE A 879 18.58 4.43 -14.10
CA ILE A 879 18.29 5.58 -14.94
C ILE A 879 16.79 5.65 -15.22
N SER A 880 16.20 6.83 -15.00
CA SER A 880 14.82 7.16 -15.35
C SER A 880 14.82 8.25 -16.42
N ILE A 881 14.06 8.03 -17.49
CA ILE A 881 13.98 8.94 -18.65
C ILE A 881 12.52 9.26 -18.90
N ASP A 882 12.22 10.53 -19.09
CA ASP A 882 10.88 11.05 -19.36
C ASP A 882 10.97 12.19 -20.38
N ILE A 883 10.09 12.19 -21.38
CA ILE A 883 9.99 13.26 -22.37
C ILE A 883 8.85 14.18 -21.93
N ASP A 884 8.82 15.45 -22.33
CA ASP A 884 7.81 16.41 -21.87
C ASP A 884 7.51 17.47 -22.95
N GLY A 885 6.25 17.92 -23.08
CA GLY A 885 5.94 19.25 -23.63
C GLY A 885 6.07 19.42 -25.16
N ILE A 886 5.58 18.44 -25.93
CA ILE A 886 5.49 18.54 -27.39
C ILE A 886 4.52 19.66 -27.80
N ALA A 887 5.04 20.69 -28.48
CA ALA A 887 4.29 21.91 -28.82
C ALA A 887 3.08 21.71 -29.76
N ASP A 888 2.89 20.51 -30.33
CA ASP A 888 1.76 20.10 -31.17
C ASP A 888 1.50 18.58 -31.01
N PRO A 889 0.64 18.17 -30.06
CA PRO A 889 0.35 16.74 -29.78
C PRO A 889 -0.34 16.02 -30.95
N ASP A 890 -0.85 16.75 -31.95
CA ASP A 890 -1.49 16.16 -33.14
C ASP A 890 -0.49 15.79 -34.27
N VAL A 891 0.81 16.07 -34.09
CA VAL A 891 1.83 15.99 -35.15
C VAL A 891 2.98 15.03 -34.86
N HIS A 892 3.25 14.74 -33.58
CA HIS A 892 4.41 13.96 -33.16
C HIS A 892 4.05 13.05 -31.99
N ASP A 893 3.90 11.76 -32.28
CA ASP A 893 3.99 10.73 -31.25
C ASP A 893 5.43 10.47 -30.90
N SER A 894 5.83 10.53 -29.64
CA SER A 894 7.21 10.28 -29.25
C SER A 894 7.38 8.93 -28.56
N TRP A 895 8.53 8.31 -28.79
CA TRP A 895 8.97 7.11 -28.07
C TRP A 895 10.42 7.26 -27.63
N VAL A 896 10.82 6.47 -26.63
CA VAL A 896 12.18 6.47 -26.08
C VAL A 896 12.82 5.08 -26.15
N ARG A 897 14.09 5.01 -26.54
CA ARG A 897 14.95 3.83 -26.37
C ARG A 897 16.21 4.19 -25.62
N LEU A 898 16.66 3.26 -24.81
CA LEU A 898 18.01 3.24 -24.28
C LEU A 898 18.82 2.20 -25.06
N LEU A 899 19.97 2.62 -25.58
CA LEU A 899 20.91 1.77 -26.30
C LEU A 899 22.23 1.65 -25.55
N ASP A 900 22.84 0.47 -25.61
CA ASP A 900 24.20 0.25 -25.13
C ASP A 900 25.26 0.84 -26.09
N ALA A 901 26.54 0.71 -25.72
CA ALA A 901 27.68 1.22 -26.49
C ALA A 901 27.84 0.58 -27.89
N ASP A 902 27.29 -0.62 -28.09
CA ASP A 902 27.29 -1.33 -29.38
C ASP A 902 26.08 -0.98 -30.25
N GLY A 903 25.15 -0.18 -29.71
CA GLY A 903 23.91 0.23 -30.36
C GLY A 903 22.79 -0.82 -30.28
N ASN A 904 22.86 -1.76 -29.35
CA ASN A 904 21.75 -2.67 -29.05
C ASN A 904 20.75 -1.99 -28.12
N ILE A 905 19.47 -2.29 -28.29
CA ILE A 905 18.39 -1.77 -27.44
C ILE A 905 18.37 -2.57 -26.13
N VAL A 906 18.50 -1.87 -25.00
CA VAL A 906 18.46 -2.46 -23.65
C VAL A 906 17.17 -2.12 -22.89
N ALA A 907 16.58 -0.96 -23.19
CA ALA A 907 15.24 -0.59 -22.73
C ALA A 907 14.51 0.21 -23.82
N GLN A 908 13.18 0.11 -23.85
CA GLN A 908 12.36 0.86 -24.79
C GLN A 908 10.96 1.08 -24.23
N ASN A 909 10.37 2.24 -24.49
CA ASN A 909 8.96 2.48 -24.26
C ASN A 909 8.36 3.45 -25.30
N ASP A 910 7.13 3.19 -25.71
CA ASP A 910 6.28 4.04 -26.57
C ASP A 910 4.95 4.46 -25.92
N ASP A 911 4.58 3.96 -24.73
CA ASP A 911 3.20 4.08 -24.22
C ASP A 911 3.01 5.02 -23.00
N GLY A 912 3.83 6.07 -22.90
CA GLY A 912 3.39 7.28 -22.20
C GLY A 912 2.37 8.03 -23.06
N GLY A 913 1.13 8.22 -22.57
CA GLY A 913 0.06 8.85 -23.36
C GLY A 913 0.21 10.32 -23.79
N GLY A 914 0.43 10.52 -25.08
CA GLY A 914 0.12 11.78 -25.78
C GLY A 914 -0.11 11.57 -27.26
N ASP A 915 -0.23 10.31 -27.68
CA ASP A 915 -0.19 9.86 -29.08
C ASP A 915 -1.57 9.61 -29.70
N PRO A 916 -1.75 9.83 -31.02
CA PRO A 916 -2.73 9.14 -31.86
C PRO A 916 -2.75 7.58 -31.77
N GLY A 917 -3.19 7.06 -30.62
CA GLY A 917 -3.18 5.62 -30.31
C GLY A 917 -3.28 5.31 -28.81
N SER A 918 -2.96 6.27 -27.93
CA SER A 918 -3.02 6.15 -26.47
C SER A 918 -4.06 7.09 -25.84
N THR A 919 -4.35 6.89 -24.57
CA THR A 919 -5.51 7.47 -23.83
C THR A 919 -5.13 7.97 -22.44
N SER A 920 -3.83 8.11 -22.16
CA SER A 920 -3.33 8.92 -21.03
C SER A 920 -2.73 10.25 -21.55
N ASN A 921 -2.38 11.17 -20.65
CA ASN A 921 -1.79 12.49 -20.94
C ASN A 921 -0.30 12.56 -20.54
N ARG A 922 0.36 11.40 -20.41
CA ARG A 922 1.74 11.25 -19.96
C ARG A 922 2.68 11.20 -21.16
N ASP A 923 3.85 11.80 -21.13
CA ASP A 923 4.80 11.66 -22.24
C ASP A 923 5.62 10.34 -22.10
N SER A 924 6.34 9.94 -23.16
CA SER A 924 7.06 8.65 -23.20
C SER A 924 8.18 8.56 -22.16
N SER A 925 8.15 7.53 -21.31
CA SER A 925 9.12 7.34 -20.22
C SER A 925 9.60 5.90 -20.07
N THR A 926 10.82 5.69 -19.56
CA THR A 926 11.39 4.36 -19.30
C THR A 926 12.34 4.39 -18.12
N VAL A 927 12.44 3.27 -17.39
CA VAL A 927 13.36 3.07 -16.25
C VAL A 927 14.19 1.82 -16.50
N PHE A 928 15.50 1.89 -16.27
CA PHE A 928 16.43 0.79 -16.53
C PHE A 928 17.56 0.73 -15.49
N THR A 929 17.89 -0.47 -15.03
CA THR A 929 19.08 -0.71 -14.19
C THR A 929 20.25 -1.10 -15.09
N VAL A 930 21.35 -0.38 -14.98
CA VAL A 930 22.53 -0.53 -15.82
C VAL A 930 23.26 -1.84 -15.52
N GLU A 931 23.35 -2.73 -16.51
CA GLU A 931 24.00 -4.05 -16.34
C GLU A 931 25.52 -4.01 -16.51
N GLU A 932 26.07 -3.05 -17.26
CA GLU A 932 27.51 -2.91 -17.51
C GLU A 932 27.93 -1.44 -17.49
N THR A 933 29.06 -1.12 -16.85
CA THR A 933 29.60 0.24 -16.83
C THR A 933 30.00 0.70 -18.23
N GLY A 934 29.51 1.86 -18.68
CA GLY A 934 29.83 2.39 -20.01
C GLY A 934 28.97 3.58 -20.45
N THR A 935 29.15 4.00 -21.71
CA THR A 935 28.32 5.04 -22.33
C THR A 935 27.03 4.44 -22.87
N TYR A 936 25.90 5.00 -22.44
CA TYR A 936 24.57 4.68 -22.94
C TYR A 936 24.02 5.82 -23.81
N TYR A 937 23.15 5.46 -24.75
CA TYR A 937 22.55 6.40 -25.67
C TYR A 937 21.03 6.40 -25.52
N ILE A 938 20.47 7.56 -25.23
CA ILE A 938 19.02 7.78 -25.24
C ILE A 938 18.64 8.20 -26.66
N LEU A 939 17.68 7.51 -27.24
CA LEU A 939 17.13 7.79 -28.56
C LEU A 939 15.66 8.17 -28.42
N GLU A 940 15.37 9.40 -28.83
CA GLU A 940 14.01 9.90 -29.02
C GLU A 940 13.65 9.86 -30.52
N GLY A 941 12.46 9.36 -30.81
CA GLY A 941 11.94 9.22 -32.17
C GLY A 941 10.46 9.50 -32.26
N SER A 942 9.89 9.33 -33.46
CA SER A 942 8.44 9.36 -33.67
C SER A 942 7.82 8.01 -33.93
N TRP A 943 6.61 7.77 -33.44
CA TRP A 943 5.82 6.61 -33.84
C TRP A 943 4.65 7.02 -34.74
N SER A 944 4.27 6.13 -35.65
CA SER A 944 3.14 6.38 -36.52
C SER A 944 2.57 5.06 -37.04
N PRO A 945 1.25 4.84 -36.92
CA PRO A 945 0.61 3.64 -37.44
C PRO A 945 0.65 3.57 -38.98
N ASP A 946 0.92 4.70 -39.64
CA ASP A 946 1.05 4.83 -41.09
C ASP A 946 2.50 4.66 -41.59
N ALA A 947 3.49 4.55 -40.69
CA ALA A 947 4.88 4.34 -41.07
C ALA A 947 5.13 2.90 -41.58
N PRO A 948 6.02 2.72 -42.58
CA PRO A 948 6.33 1.38 -43.08
C PRO A 948 7.17 0.59 -42.07
N GLY A 949 6.64 -0.50 -41.52
CA GLY A 949 7.37 -1.38 -40.60
C GLY A 949 6.55 -1.75 -39.38
N ASP A 950 7.17 -1.67 -38.21
CA ASP A 950 6.58 -1.84 -36.87
C ASP A 950 5.99 -0.54 -36.29
N GLY A 951 6.01 0.56 -37.05
CA GLY A 951 5.47 1.87 -36.64
C GLY A 951 6.53 2.82 -36.08
N TRP A 952 7.75 2.34 -35.81
CA TRP A 952 8.81 3.10 -35.15
C TRP A 952 9.65 3.88 -36.16
N SER A 953 9.76 5.19 -35.97
CA SER A 953 10.61 6.07 -36.76
C SER A 953 11.63 6.79 -35.87
N GLU A 954 12.90 6.78 -36.26
CA GLU A 954 13.93 7.56 -35.57
C GLU A 954 13.86 9.05 -35.93
N SER A 955 12.98 9.47 -36.85
CA SER A 955 12.85 10.89 -37.23
C SER A 955 11.92 11.63 -36.28
N VAL A 956 12.27 12.88 -35.96
CA VAL A 956 11.50 13.78 -35.08
C VAL A 956 11.04 14.97 -35.92
N PRO A 957 9.76 15.39 -35.87
CA PRO A 957 9.26 16.47 -36.72
C PRO A 957 10.08 17.77 -36.63
N GLU A 958 10.37 18.36 -37.78
CA GLU A 958 11.18 19.58 -37.86
C GLU A 958 10.44 20.75 -37.17
N GLY A 959 11.06 21.30 -36.12
CA GLY A 959 10.54 22.44 -35.36
C GLY A 959 9.64 22.08 -34.17
N SER A 960 9.38 20.80 -33.87
CA SER A 960 8.74 20.42 -32.61
C SER A 960 9.69 20.70 -31.45
N THR A 961 9.17 21.17 -30.31
CA THR A 961 9.98 21.33 -29.09
C THR A 961 9.57 20.29 -28.07
N TYR A 962 10.53 19.74 -27.36
CA TYR A 962 10.30 18.82 -26.25
C TYR A 962 11.32 19.08 -25.14
N LYS A 963 11.00 18.65 -23.93
CA LYS A 963 11.91 18.49 -22.82
C LYS A 963 12.23 17.01 -22.67
N LEU A 964 13.44 16.69 -22.26
CA LEU A 964 13.85 15.35 -21.85
C LEU A 964 14.36 15.45 -20.42
N ASN A 965 13.58 14.95 -19.47
CA ASN A 965 13.94 14.83 -18.07
C ASN A 965 14.69 13.50 -17.88
N VAL A 966 15.86 13.56 -17.26
CA VAL A 966 16.69 12.39 -16.98
C VAL A 966 17.10 12.44 -15.51
N SER A 967 16.75 11.41 -14.76
CA SER A 967 17.18 11.20 -13.38
C SER A 967 18.07 9.96 -13.28
N VAL A 968 19.11 10.05 -12.47
CA VAL A 968 20.08 8.97 -12.26
C VAL A 968 20.28 8.77 -10.77
N GLU A 969 20.10 7.54 -10.33
CA GLU A 969 20.35 7.11 -8.97
C GLU A 969 21.50 6.10 -8.98
N PHE A 970 22.57 6.44 -8.29
CA PHE A 970 23.75 5.58 -8.24
C PHE A 970 23.62 4.59 -7.09
N PRO A 971 24.16 3.37 -7.26
CA PRO A 971 24.51 2.59 -6.08
C PRO A 971 25.43 3.44 -5.19
N PRO A 972 25.36 3.29 -3.86
CA PRO A 972 26.22 4.03 -2.96
C PRO A 972 27.67 3.88 -3.40
N ALA A 973 28.36 5.02 -3.46
CA ALA A 973 29.72 5.05 -3.97
C ALA A 973 30.56 4.03 -3.19
N PRO A 974 31.38 3.21 -3.88
CA PRO A 974 32.40 2.45 -3.17
C PRO A 974 33.19 3.46 -2.33
N VAL A 975 33.40 3.11 -1.07
CA VAL A 975 34.07 4.00 -0.12
C VAL A 975 35.36 4.49 -0.75
N GLN A 976 35.54 5.81 -0.76
CA GLN A 976 36.71 6.44 -1.36
C GLN A 976 37.95 5.83 -0.70
N PRO A 977 38.78 5.07 -1.43
CA PRO A 977 39.94 4.44 -0.83
C PRO A 977 40.80 5.55 -0.21
N GLY A 978 41.23 5.33 1.03
CA GLY A 978 42.16 6.23 1.71
C GLY A 978 43.43 6.45 0.88
N GLU A 979 44.27 7.41 1.30
CA GLU A 979 45.58 7.54 0.67
C GLU A 979 46.39 6.26 0.94
N ALA A 980 46.88 5.61 -0.12
CA ALA A 980 47.72 4.42 0.00
C ALA A 980 48.90 4.65 0.96
N GLY A 981 49.11 3.72 1.89
CA GLY A 981 50.04 3.82 2.99
C GLY A 981 51.25 2.89 2.89
N GLN A 982 51.84 2.58 4.04
CA GLN A 982 52.94 1.63 4.21
C GLN A 982 52.54 0.58 5.22
N ASP A 983 52.10 -0.56 4.72
CA ASP A 983 51.45 -1.55 5.55
C ASP A 983 52.42 -2.53 6.18
N THR A 984 51.97 -3.15 7.26
CA THR A 984 52.65 -4.28 7.88
C THR A 984 51.70 -5.46 8.03
N LEU A 985 51.81 -6.40 7.09
CA LEU A 985 51.03 -7.64 7.06
C LEU A 985 51.81 -8.77 7.73
N ARG A 986 51.12 -9.56 8.56
CA ARG A 986 51.67 -10.75 9.23
C ARG A 986 50.68 -11.90 9.15
N GLY A 987 50.94 -12.89 8.29
CA GLY A 987 50.10 -14.08 8.15
C GLY A 987 50.01 -14.87 9.45
N GLY A 988 51.13 -15.45 9.87
CA GLY A 988 51.23 -16.15 11.15
C GLY A 988 51.50 -17.63 10.98
N ALA A 989 50.49 -18.47 11.13
CA ALA A 989 50.64 -19.91 11.03
C ALA A 989 49.51 -20.55 10.22
N GLY A 990 49.86 -21.12 9.07
CA GLY A 990 48.94 -21.62 8.05
C GLY A 990 49.48 -21.21 6.69
N SER A 991 48.72 -21.45 5.63
CA SER A 991 49.09 -21.03 4.28
C SER A 991 48.44 -19.70 3.96
N ASP A 992 49.16 -18.61 4.22
CA ASP A 992 48.61 -17.26 4.19
C ASP A 992 48.82 -16.60 2.82
N LEU A 993 47.83 -15.82 2.34
CA LEU A 993 47.97 -14.92 1.19
C LEU A 993 48.19 -13.49 1.70
N LEU A 994 49.30 -12.88 1.29
CA LEU A 994 49.65 -11.50 1.65
C LEU A 994 49.79 -10.67 0.37
N ASP A 995 48.93 -9.66 0.22
CA ASP A 995 49.02 -8.65 -0.82
C ASP A 995 49.18 -7.28 -0.17
N GLY A 996 50.33 -6.63 -0.40
CA GLY A 996 50.60 -5.31 0.19
C GLY A 996 49.75 -4.20 -0.44
N GLY A 997 49.36 -4.37 -1.71
CA GLY A 997 48.68 -3.31 -2.44
C GLY A 997 49.67 -2.28 -3.00
N LEU A 998 49.29 -1.00 -2.92
CA LEU A 998 50.18 0.13 -3.22
C LEU A 998 50.91 0.51 -1.93
N GLY A 999 52.17 0.93 -2.01
CA GLY A 999 52.90 1.31 -0.80
C GLY A 999 54.23 0.59 -0.67
N ALA A 1000 55.03 0.95 0.33
CA ALA A 1000 56.30 0.26 0.54
C ALA A 1000 56.18 -0.67 1.74
N ASP A 1001 55.59 -1.84 1.52
CA ASP A 1001 55.02 -2.63 2.61
C ASP A 1001 56.02 -3.58 3.26
N VAL A 1002 55.63 -4.13 4.41
CA VAL A 1002 56.41 -5.11 5.14
C VAL A 1002 55.59 -6.37 5.39
N LEU A 1003 55.90 -7.41 4.63
CA LEU A 1003 55.18 -8.68 4.62
C LEU A 1003 55.94 -9.73 5.44
N PHE A 1004 55.22 -10.43 6.31
CA PHE A 1004 55.71 -11.58 7.07
C PHE A 1004 54.75 -12.76 6.86
N GLY A 1005 55.19 -13.82 6.17
CA GLY A 1005 54.37 -15.02 5.95
C GLY A 1005 54.18 -15.76 7.26
N GLY A 1006 55.27 -16.34 7.77
CA GLY A 1006 55.31 -16.95 9.10
C GLY A 1006 55.67 -18.42 9.00
N THR A 1007 54.75 -19.32 9.34
CA THR A 1007 54.97 -20.76 9.20
C THR A 1007 53.86 -21.39 8.38
N GLY A 1008 54.21 -22.06 7.28
CA GLY A 1008 53.27 -22.74 6.38
C GLY A 1008 53.75 -22.57 4.94
N GLU A 1009 52.87 -22.78 3.97
CA GLU A 1009 53.15 -22.47 2.56
C GLU A 1009 52.49 -21.12 2.25
N ASP A 1010 53.25 -20.02 2.35
CA ASP A 1010 52.70 -18.65 2.24
C ASP A 1010 52.82 -18.12 0.81
N SER A 1011 51.86 -17.28 0.40
CA SER A 1011 51.83 -16.64 -0.91
C SER A 1011 51.95 -15.12 -0.79
N PHE A 1012 52.98 -14.53 -1.39
CA PHE A 1012 53.17 -13.08 -1.45
C PHE A 1012 52.75 -12.58 -2.83
N ARG A 1013 51.60 -11.91 -2.90
CA ARG A 1013 51.01 -11.40 -4.15
C ARG A 1013 51.46 -9.97 -4.42
N PHE A 1014 51.76 -9.70 -5.69
CA PHE A 1014 52.08 -8.40 -6.22
C PHE A 1014 51.10 -8.10 -7.35
N SER A 1015 50.08 -7.29 -7.04
CA SER A 1015 48.93 -7.05 -7.92
C SER A 1015 48.85 -5.61 -8.46
N THR A 1016 49.69 -4.69 -7.97
CA THR A 1016 49.56 -3.25 -8.21
C THR A 1016 50.71 -2.65 -9.04
N ALA A 1017 50.61 -1.35 -9.34
CA ALA A 1017 51.58 -0.63 -10.16
C ALA A 1017 53.02 -0.68 -9.57
N LEU A 1018 53.97 -1.18 -10.36
CA LEU A 1018 55.37 -1.35 -9.93
C LEU A 1018 56.15 -0.02 -9.93
N GLY A 1019 57.08 0.16 -9.00
CA GLY A 1019 57.98 1.32 -9.03
C GLY A 1019 58.76 1.58 -7.76
N ASP A 1020 59.63 2.60 -7.79
CA ASP A 1020 60.52 2.94 -6.67
C ASP A 1020 59.79 3.36 -5.37
N GLY A 1021 58.52 3.74 -5.47
CA GLY A 1021 57.65 4.03 -4.33
C GLY A 1021 56.86 2.83 -3.81
N ASN A 1022 56.82 1.73 -4.56
CA ASN A 1022 56.02 0.53 -4.30
C ASN A 1022 56.95 -0.72 -4.23
N ILE A 1023 57.90 -0.71 -3.28
CA ILE A 1023 58.89 -1.79 -3.13
C ILE A 1023 58.68 -2.49 -1.79
N ASP A 1024 58.03 -3.65 -1.83
CA ASP A 1024 57.68 -4.37 -0.61
C ASP A 1024 58.86 -5.14 -0.04
N ARG A 1025 58.75 -5.44 1.25
CA ARG A 1025 59.79 -6.12 2.02
C ARG A 1025 59.24 -7.39 2.63
N VAL A 1026 59.48 -8.50 1.92
CA VAL A 1026 59.24 -9.84 2.44
C VAL A 1026 60.37 -10.23 3.40
N ARG A 1027 60.04 -10.49 4.66
CA ARG A 1027 61.04 -10.63 5.74
C ARG A 1027 61.46 -12.05 6.07
N ASP A 1028 60.65 -13.04 5.76
CA ASP A 1028 60.79 -14.41 6.24
C ASP A 1028 60.51 -15.49 5.18
N PHE A 1029 60.56 -15.14 3.89
CA PHE A 1029 60.40 -16.10 2.77
C PHE A 1029 61.23 -17.39 2.93
N GLU A 1030 60.55 -18.53 2.95
CA GLU A 1030 61.10 -19.89 3.03
C GLU A 1030 61.06 -20.59 1.66
N VAL A 1031 62.24 -20.72 1.03
CA VAL A 1031 62.36 -21.33 -0.31
C VAL A 1031 61.89 -22.79 -0.30
N GLY A 1032 60.96 -23.10 -1.21
CA GLY A 1032 60.38 -24.42 -1.39
C GLY A 1032 59.08 -24.68 -0.65
N ASP A 1033 58.73 -23.81 0.30
CA ASP A 1033 57.43 -23.80 0.99
C ASP A 1033 56.62 -22.56 0.56
N ASP A 1034 57.23 -21.37 0.50
CA ASP A 1034 56.56 -20.13 0.10
C ASP A 1034 56.58 -19.86 -1.41
N LEU A 1035 55.63 -19.03 -1.86
CA LEU A 1035 55.39 -18.68 -3.26
C LEU A 1035 55.31 -17.17 -3.47
N ILE A 1036 55.91 -16.70 -4.57
CA ILE A 1036 55.70 -15.33 -5.08
C ILE A 1036 54.63 -15.38 -6.17
N VAL A 1037 53.56 -14.64 -5.98
CA VAL A 1037 52.44 -14.55 -6.91
C VAL A 1037 52.51 -13.22 -7.66
N LEU A 1038 52.58 -13.28 -8.99
CA LEU A 1038 52.70 -12.12 -9.86
C LEU A 1038 51.42 -11.98 -10.66
N ASP A 1039 50.74 -10.85 -10.53
CA ASP A 1039 49.54 -10.57 -11.33
C ASP A 1039 49.93 -10.21 -12.77
N ALA A 1040 49.32 -10.87 -13.75
CA ALA A 1040 49.65 -10.63 -15.15
C ALA A 1040 49.38 -9.19 -15.58
N ASP A 1041 48.42 -8.50 -14.94
CA ASP A 1041 48.04 -7.13 -15.29
C ASP A 1041 49.09 -6.11 -14.79
N ALA A 1042 49.77 -6.40 -13.68
CA ALA A 1042 50.91 -5.60 -13.18
C ALA A 1042 52.24 -5.95 -13.88
N PHE A 1043 52.38 -7.17 -14.38
CA PHE A 1043 53.61 -7.72 -14.97
C PHE A 1043 53.48 -8.01 -16.48
N ASP A 1044 53.23 -6.94 -17.24
CA ASP A 1044 52.98 -6.97 -18.68
C ASP A 1044 54.03 -7.71 -19.52
N GLY A 1045 53.70 -8.88 -20.08
CA GLY A 1045 54.61 -9.65 -20.95
C GLY A 1045 55.47 -10.71 -20.24
N ILE A 1046 55.18 -11.01 -18.97
CA ILE A 1046 55.88 -12.03 -18.17
C ILE A 1046 55.57 -13.48 -18.58
N GLY A 1047 54.42 -13.74 -19.21
CA GLY A 1047 54.03 -15.09 -19.64
C GLY A 1047 52.52 -15.30 -19.70
N VAL A 1048 52.11 -16.57 -19.67
CA VAL A 1048 50.71 -16.97 -19.51
C VAL A 1048 50.46 -17.40 -18.07
N ARG A 1049 49.21 -17.29 -17.58
CA ARG A 1049 48.80 -17.76 -16.25
C ARG A 1049 49.31 -19.17 -15.95
N GLY A 1050 49.88 -19.35 -14.76
CA GLY A 1050 50.54 -20.57 -14.30
C GLY A 1050 51.99 -20.37 -13.88
N ALA A 1051 52.77 -21.45 -13.83
CA ALA A 1051 54.18 -21.38 -13.41
C ALA A 1051 55.03 -20.52 -14.34
N LEU A 1052 55.96 -19.75 -13.76
CA LEU A 1052 56.90 -18.93 -14.51
C LEU A 1052 57.79 -19.81 -15.42
N SER A 1053 57.99 -19.37 -16.67
CA SER A 1053 58.84 -20.09 -17.62
C SER A 1053 60.28 -20.20 -17.09
N PHE A 1054 60.90 -21.36 -17.24
CA PHE A 1054 62.28 -21.61 -16.77
C PHE A 1054 63.32 -20.61 -17.33
N GLY A 1055 63.06 -20.03 -18.50
CA GLY A 1055 63.93 -19.01 -19.12
C GLY A 1055 63.59 -17.57 -18.74
N ALA A 1056 62.54 -17.34 -17.94
CA ALA A 1056 62.08 -16.01 -17.57
C ALA A 1056 62.61 -15.53 -16.21
N PHE A 1057 63.41 -16.34 -15.51
CA PHE A 1057 63.96 -16.02 -14.19
C PHE A 1057 65.49 -16.16 -14.16
N HIS A 1058 66.16 -15.15 -13.61
CA HIS A 1058 67.60 -15.20 -13.35
C HIS A 1058 68.00 -14.66 -11.97
N SER A 1059 68.95 -15.34 -11.32
CA SER A 1059 69.54 -14.93 -10.04
C SER A 1059 71.04 -14.66 -10.19
N SER A 1060 71.49 -13.49 -9.73
CA SER A 1060 72.92 -13.12 -9.71
C SER A 1060 73.29 -12.29 -8.47
N SER A 1061 74.58 -12.16 -8.14
CA SER A 1061 75.04 -11.38 -6.96
C SER A 1061 75.10 -9.86 -7.18
N SER A 1062 74.67 -9.40 -8.36
CA SER A 1062 74.68 -8.00 -8.77
C SER A 1062 73.36 -7.55 -9.39
N GLY A 1063 72.32 -8.40 -9.36
CA GLY A 1063 71.01 -8.08 -9.93
C GLY A 1063 71.02 -7.85 -11.45
N THR A 1064 71.97 -8.47 -12.17
CA THR A 1064 72.08 -8.34 -13.63
C THR A 1064 71.46 -9.55 -14.31
N ALA A 1065 70.62 -9.34 -15.33
CA ALA A 1065 70.10 -10.39 -16.21
C ALA A 1065 71.23 -11.15 -16.94
N GLN A 1066 70.97 -12.41 -17.28
CA GLN A 1066 71.87 -13.25 -18.08
C GLN A 1066 71.67 -13.03 -19.57
N ASP A 1067 70.42 -12.92 -20.01
CA ASP A 1067 70.04 -12.61 -21.38
C ASP A 1067 68.68 -11.87 -21.45
N ALA A 1068 68.16 -11.68 -22.66
CA ALA A 1068 66.96 -10.89 -22.94
C ALA A 1068 65.64 -11.62 -22.60
N ASP A 1069 65.70 -12.93 -22.33
CA ASP A 1069 64.52 -13.73 -22.00
C ASP A 1069 64.20 -13.65 -20.50
N ASP A 1070 65.15 -13.20 -19.67
CA ASP A 1070 64.99 -13.03 -18.22
C ASP A 1070 64.05 -11.86 -17.91
N ARG A 1071 62.84 -12.17 -17.43
CA ARG A 1071 61.82 -11.19 -17.05
C ARG A 1071 61.89 -10.81 -15.58
N ILE A 1072 62.21 -11.77 -14.71
CA ILE A 1072 62.36 -11.56 -13.27
C ILE A 1072 63.82 -11.77 -12.89
N VAL A 1073 64.41 -10.76 -12.25
CA VAL A 1073 65.83 -10.77 -11.86
C VAL A 1073 65.95 -10.62 -10.34
N TYR A 1074 66.65 -11.56 -9.71
CA TYR A 1074 66.94 -11.53 -8.27
C TYR A 1074 68.42 -11.17 -8.00
N ASP A 1075 68.64 -10.09 -7.25
CA ASP A 1075 69.95 -9.75 -6.69
C ASP A 1075 70.18 -10.46 -5.36
N SER A 1076 70.75 -11.66 -5.42
CA SER A 1076 71.12 -12.46 -4.24
C SER A 1076 72.02 -11.73 -3.24
N GLY A 1077 72.77 -10.70 -3.64
CA GLY A 1077 73.67 -9.95 -2.76
C GLY A 1077 72.96 -8.94 -1.85
N ASN A 1078 71.78 -8.46 -2.23
CA ASN A 1078 71.04 -7.46 -1.45
C ASN A 1078 69.53 -7.76 -1.27
N GLY A 1079 69.03 -8.81 -1.93
CA GLY A 1079 67.67 -9.36 -1.84
C GLY A 1079 66.65 -8.74 -2.79
N VAL A 1080 67.02 -7.83 -3.69
CA VAL A 1080 66.06 -7.11 -4.55
C VAL A 1080 65.56 -8.00 -5.69
N LEU A 1081 64.26 -8.00 -5.94
CA LEU A 1081 63.62 -8.47 -7.15
C LEU A 1081 63.29 -7.30 -8.08
N SER A 1082 63.58 -7.49 -9.36
CA SER A 1082 63.28 -6.55 -10.43
C SER A 1082 62.57 -7.22 -11.59
N TYR A 1083 61.72 -6.46 -12.27
CA TYR A 1083 61.01 -6.82 -13.48
C TYR A 1083 61.61 -6.13 -14.71
N ASP A 1084 62.07 -6.91 -15.68
CA ASP A 1084 62.57 -6.44 -16.98
C ASP A 1084 61.47 -6.55 -18.06
N ALA A 1085 60.60 -5.55 -18.06
CA ALA A 1085 59.45 -5.47 -18.98
C ALA A 1085 59.88 -5.45 -20.46
N ASP A 1086 60.98 -4.77 -20.80
CA ASP A 1086 61.42 -4.60 -22.20
C ASP A 1086 62.36 -5.72 -22.68
N GLY A 1087 62.88 -6.54 -21.76
CA GLY A 1087 63.74 -7.69 -22.04
C GLY A 1087 65.10 -7.26 -22.55
N SER A 1088 65.55 -6.05 -22.20
CA SER A 1088 66.82 -5.50 -22.67
C SER A 1088 68.02 -5.98 -21.87
N GLY A 1089 67.80 -6.50 -20.65
CA GLY A 1089 68.83 -6.95 -19.73
C GLY A 1089 69.73 -5.83 -19.18
N GLN A 1090 69.27 -4.57 -19.18
CA GLN A 1090 70.01 -3.39 -18.68
C GLN A 1090 69.25 -2.57 -17.62
N GLU A 1091 69.88 -1.51 -17.08
CA GLU A 1091 69.56 -0.76 -15.83
C GLU A 1091 68.13 -0.16 -15.68
N ASP A 1092 67.20 -0.40 -16.61
CA ASP A 1092 65.83 0.11 -16.59
C ASP A 1092 64.81 -0.89 -15.98
N ALA A 1093 65.27 -2.00 -15.37
CA ALA A 1093 64.40 -2.97 -14.70
C ALA A 1093 63.73 -2.38 -13.45
N ILE A 1094 62.41 -2.54 -13.35
CA ILE A 1094 61.57 -1.95 -12.30
C ILE A 1094 61.68 -2.81 -11.04
N ARG A 1095 62.05 -2.21 -9.90
CA ARG A 1095 62.10 -2.91 -8.62
C ARG A 1095 60.68 -2.99 -8.04
N PHE A 1096 60.32 -4.16 -7.51
CA PHE A 1096 58.99 -4.37 -6.93
C PHE A 1096 59.04 -5.03 -5.55
N ALA A 1097 60.07 -5.80 -5.24
CA ALA A 1097 60.17 -6.45 -3.93
C ALA A 1097 61.61 -6.57 -3.44
N ARG A 1098 61.74 -6.78 -2.13
CA ARG A 1098 63.00 -7.09 -1.48
C ARG A 1098 62.83 -8.21 -0.45
N LEU A 1099 63.48 -9.32 -0.72
CA LEU A 1099 63.57 -10.48 0.16
C LEU A 1099 64.84 -10.43 1.02
N THR A 1100 64.99 -11.43 1.89
CA THR A 1100 66.25 -11.71 2.57
C THR A 1100 67.35 -12.02 1.53
N PRO A 1101 68.59 -11.52 1.68
CA PRO A 1101 69.70 -11.88 0.79
C PRO A 1101 70.09 -13.37 0.87
N ASP A 1102 70.82 -13.85 -0.12
CA ASP A 1102 71.38 -15.20 -0.21
C ASP A 1102 70.35 -16.35 -0.30
N LEU A 1103 69.12 -16.10 -0.79
CA LEU A 1103 68.12 -17.15 -1.08
C LEU A 1103 68.42 -17.91 -2.39
N ASP A 1104 68.12 -19.21 -2.44
CA ASP A 1104 68.32 -20.08 -3.61
C ASP A 1104 67.04 -20.16 -4.48
N LEU A 1105 66.55 -19.00 -4.93
CA LEU A 1105 65.32 -18.89 -5.72
C LEU A 1105 65.47 -19.48 -7.13
N SER A 1106 64.34 -19.93 -7.67
CA SER A 1106 64.18 -20.55 -8.98
C SER A 1106 62.83 -20.15 -9.61
N ALA A 1107 62.63 -20.47 -10.89
CA ALA A 1107 61.36 -20.18 -11.56
C ALA A 1107 60.15 -20.90 -10.95
N SER A 1108 60.33 -21.97 -10.16
CA SER A 1108 59.21 -22.65 -9.49
C SER A 1108 58.70 -21.94 -8.25
N ASP A 1109 59.46 -20.96 -7.73
CA ASP A 1109 59.05 -20.14 -6.58
C ASP A 1109 58.14 -18.97 -7.02
N PHE A 1110 57.75 -18.92 -8.31
CA PHE A 1110 56.91 -17.88 -8.89
C PHE A 1110 55.69 -18.48 -9.61
N TYR A 1111 54.54 -17.85 -9.42
CA TYR A 1111 53.28 -18.20 -10.08
C TYR A 1111 52.61 -16.95 -10.65
N ILE A 1112 52.12 -17.04 -11.88
CA ILE A 1112 51.43 -15.96 -12.59
C ILE A 1112 49.93 -16.21 -12.48
N VAL A 1113 49.17 -15.25 -11.92
CA VAL A 1113 47.70 -15.34 -11.79
C VAL A 1113 46.94 -14.65 -12.91
#